data_AF-A0A3B8YQ08-F1
#
_entry.id   AF-A0A3B8YQ08-F1
#
_cell.length_a   1.000
_cell.length_b   1.000
_cell.length_c   1.000
_cell.angle_alpha   90.00
_cell.angle_beta   90.00
_cell.angle_gamma   90.00
#
_symmetry.space_group_name_H-M   'P 1'
#
loop_
_entity.id
_entity.type
_entity.pdbx_description
1 polymer ?
#
loop_
_entity_poly.entity_id
_entity_poly.type
_entity_poly.pdbx_seq_one_letter_code
_entity_poly.pdbx_strand_id
1 'polypeptide(L)'
;MKKQPLLYIYVAFICTIIFFSFVSCKQKTTQIDPEFARYIAAFTYGNISPDSYIEIELAQELPSVELNTEVQEKFFSFSPFIKGKTYWINSRTIRFVPEYGQLKPGKEYTAKFYLDKALKVEPKFKTFNFYFRVNEQNFSFDLLPYSPMSINDLKWNSVTGALRLANNESPEKIVGIFELKGANREAKVNVKTVSDGMYQISIDSLLRTNNAESYELTVNGNAIGAKKRENFSIQLPSLPETEFQVIDVRMISETASHIRIAFSSPLSHDQDIQGLVVPSGISNFTYQIDKNVLKIFPEAYPREEITLQIHQGLRSFENRALARDYTYQLRAESEKPQVKMGKSGNILPNSSQLVLPFSAVNLWAVDVKVIKIYQNNILYFLQSNSMNSNSNGEVRRFGRLIKKKQIRLDTDKTLDLTRWNNFSIDLAPMINEDPGAIYIVQLSMKSDYSLFNCGGITPQIPQSSSMRNFEDENISEEDEAVWDETNPYYYEPIDWAEYNWEERDDPCKSTYYMNRDRIIETTVMASNMGIIAKGGDENKILIAVTDILSTSPISGADVTVYNYQMQAIGKGKTDGQGFAEIDYKNGKPFVVTATNGKDIGYLEVKEELSLSLSNFDVSGKEIQKGLKGSVYGERGVWRPGDTIYLSFILEDRAKKLPEGHPVALEVYTPTRQFYHRQVKTNGENGFYTFQIVTDPSAPTGVWQSYVKVGGTSFYKPLRIETVKPNRLKVRLETDSIIDASKGVFSGTLTSQWLHGAPASNLKSEVEITLSRTENPFSGYNKYVFNNPLFKFETNSYKLFEGTLNASGVAGVNSRIPVAESAPGMLRGNIVSRVFETGGDMSFYAQTAYYSPYGVYAGVKTPETEASGFLETDKPIVFDVVTLDPYGKKVSRDNVEYKIYKLNWSWWWNSSEEDLGSYVNNTAVSPVANGVISTSGGSGKVKFQVDYPDWGRYLILVKDAGSGHTAGTIFYVDWASTYGRSNKTDPNGLTMLSFSTDKETYAVGETATVIIPKSSSGRALISIENGSSIIWKEWIKTSETEDTEYRFKITEEMNPNFYLFITLLQPHAQTENDLPIRLYGVRNI
;
A
#
# COMPACT_ATOMS: atom_id res chain seq x y z
N MET A 1 1.30 11.87 -79.60
CA MET A 1 1.34 13.01 -78.65
C MET A 1 0.07 12.99 -77.80
N LYS A 2 0.18 13.33 -76.51
CA LYS A 2 -0.87 13.39 -75.47
C LYS A 2 -1.24 12.06 -74.80
N LYS A 3 -0.71 11.85 -73.59
CA LYS A 3 -1.43 11.37 -72.38
C LYS A 3 -0.44 11.26 -71.20
N GLN A 4 0.00 12.40 -70.66
CA GLN A 4 0.62 12.50 -69.33
C GLN A 4 0.27 13.85 -68.64
N PRO A 5 -0.98 14.07 -68.18
CA PRO A 5 -1.16 15.10 -67.15
C PRO A 5 -1.93 14.61 -65.91
N LEU A 6 -2.50 13.40 -65.89
CA LEU A 6 -3.35 12.98 -64.76
C LEU A 6 -2.57 12.54 -63.52
N LEU A 7 -1.39 11.94 -63.69
CA LEU A 7 -0.59 11.43 -62.56
C LEU A 7 0.04 12.57 -61.74
N TYR A 8 0.50 13.64 -62.42
CA TYR A 8 1.04 14.82 -61.76
C TYR A 8 -0.02 15.63 -61.01
N ILE A 9 -1.27 15.64 -61.51
CA ILE A 9 -2.39 16.30 -60.81
C ILE A 9 -2.77 15.51 -59.55
N TYR A 10 -2.77 14.17 -59.59
CA TYR A 10 -3.05 13.35 -58.41
C TYR A 10 -1.95 13.43 -57.35
N VAL A 11 -0.68 13.42 -57.76
CA VAL A 11 0.45 13.59 -56.82
C VAL A 11 0.48 15.01 -56.26
N ALA A 12 0.19 16.04 -57.07
CA ALA A 12 0.06 17.41 -56.59
C ALA A 12 -1.10 17.52 -55.59
N PHE A 13 -2.28 16.95 -55.87
CA PHE A 13 -3.45 17.01 -54.99
C PHE A 13 -3.22 16.28 -53.66
N ILE A 14 -2.54 15.13 -53.68
CA ILE A 14 -2.14 14.39 -52.47
C ILE A 14 -1.07 15.17 -51.69
N CYS A 15 -0.09 15.78 -52.35
CA CYS A 15 0.89 16.65 -51.70
C CYS A 15 0.23 17.90 -51.10
N THR A 16 -0.77 18.50 -51.75
CA THR A 16 -1.51 19.66 -51.19
C THR A 16 -2.37 19.25 -49.99
N ILE A 17 -2.98 18.06 -50.01
CA ILE A 17 -3.72 17.53 -48.85
C ILE A 17 -2.78 17.19 -47.69
N ILE A 18 -1.59 16.62 -47.96
CA ILE A 18 -0.57 16.36 -46.94
C ILE A 18 0.00 17.68 -46.40
N PHE A 19 0.22 18.69 -47.25
CA PHE A 19 0.70 20.01 -46.80
C PHE A 19 -0.35 20.79 -45.99
N PHE A 20 -1.64 20.66 -46.29
CA PHE A 20 -2.72 21.21 -45.45
C PHE A 20 -2.99 20.39 -44.18
N SER A 21 -2.62 19.11 -44.15
CA SER A 21 -2.71 18.25 -42.95
C SER A 21 -1.60 18.55 -41.93
N PHE A 22 -0.49 19.17 -42.35
CA PHE A 22 0.61 19.58 -41.47
C PHE A 22 0.50 21.03 -40.95
N VAL A 23 -0.54 21.77 -41.32
CA VAL A 23 -0.93 23.03 -40.65
C VAL A 23 -2.05 22.73 -39.65
N SER A 24 -1.79 21.77 -38.76
CA SER A 24 -2.49 21.77 -37.48
C SER A 24 -1.97 22.99 -36.72
N CYS A 25 -2.79 24.03 -36.60
CA CYS A 25 -2.51 25.18 -35.77
C CYS A 25 -2.15 24.70 -34.37
N LYS A 26 -0.85 24.63 -34.06
CA LYS A 26 -0.36 24.66 -32.69
C LYS A 26 -0.90 25.95 -32.07
N GLN A 27 -1.99 25.85 -31.30
CA GLN A 27 -2.42 26.93 -30.44
C GLN A 27 -1.30 27.14 -29.41
N LYS A 28 -0.48 28.16 -29.65
CA LYS A 28 0.34 28.74 -28.59
C LYS A 28 -0.63 29.31 -27.57
N THR A 29 -0.64 28.77 -26.37
CA THR A 29 -1.13 29.45 -25.17
C THR A 29 -0.29 30.72 -24.99
N THR A 30 -0.74 31.83 -25.56
CA THR A 30 -0.13 33.14 -25.29
C THR A 30 -0.47 33.52 -23.86
N GLN A 31 0.55 33.62 -23.02
CA GLN A 31 0.47 34.10 -21.65
C GLN A 31 -0.16 35.52 -21.67
N ILE A 32 -1.17 35.73 -20.83
CA ILE A 32 -1.84 37.03 -20.69
C ILE A 32 -0.86 37.98 -19.96
N ASP A 33 -0.63 39.17 -20.53
CA ASP A 33 0.24 40.19 -19.93
C ASP A 33 -0.37 40.68 -18.59
N PRO A 34 0.30 40.50 -17.44
CA PRO A 34 -0.22 40.91 -16.13
C PRO A 34 -0.55 42.41 -16.03
N GLU A 35 0.05 43.27 -16.85
CA GLU A 35 -0.25 44.72 -16.86
C GLU A 35 -1.71 45.03 -17.25
N PHE A 36 -2.46 44.10 -17.85
CA PHE A 36 -3.89 44.27 -18.10
C PHE A 36 -4.71 44.46 -16.82
N ALA A 37 -4.20 44.04 -15.65
CA ALA A 37 -4.84 44.25 -14.35
C ALA A 37 -5.13 45.73 -14.05
N ARG A 38 -4.39 46.66 -14.67
CA ARG A 38 -4.64 48.11 -14.56
C ARG A 38 -5.97 48.56 -15.16
N TYR A 39 -6.55 47.76 -16.05
CA TYR A 39 -7.75 48.11 -16.80
C TYR A 39 -8.88 47.09 -16.66
N ILE A 40 -8.55 45.82 -16.40
CA ILE A 40 -9.49 44.70 -16.28
C ILE A 40 -9.31 44.09 -14.90
N ALA A 41 -10.36 44.11 -14.09
CA ALA A 41 -10.38 43.48 -12.77
C ALA A 41 -10.62 41.98 -12.89
N ALA A 42 -11.60 41.58 -13.72
CA ALA A 42 -12.02 40.19 -13.86
C ALA A 42 -12.54 39.86 -15.27
N PHE A 43 -12.50 38.58 -15.65
CA PHE A 43 -13.02 38.11 -16.95
C PHE A 43 -13.42 36.64 -16.92
N THR A 44 -14.40 36.23 -17.73
CA THR A 44 -14.80 34.81 -17.83
C THR A 44 -13.62 33.92 -18.25
N TYR A 45 -13.38 32.83 -17.53
CA TYR A 45 -12.25 31.93 -17.78
C TYR A 45 -12.59 30.47 -17.46
N GLY A 46 -11.82 29.56 -18.04
CA GLY A 46 -11.87 28.13 -17.69
C GLY A 46 -13.09 27.44 -18.28
N ASN A 47 -13.62 26.48 -17.53
CA ASN A 47 -14.75 25.66 -17.95
C ASN A 47 -16.09 26.34 -17.61
N ILE A 48 -16.93 26.59 -18.62
CA ILE A 48 -18.23 27.24 -18.45
C ILE A 48 -19.38 26.37 -18.99
N SER A 49 -20.59 26.63 -18.54
CA SER A 49 -21.80 25.94 -19.01
C SER A 49 -22.27 26.50 -20.37
N PRO A 50 -22.93 25.71 -21.24
CA PRO A 50 -23.47 26.16 -22.54
C PRO A 50 -24.47 27.32 -22.48
N ASP A 51 -25.06 27.58 -21.31
CA ASP A 51 -25.99 28.68 -21.04
C ASP A 51 -25.34 29.87 -20.30
N SER A 52 -24.02 29.82 -20.06
CA SER A 52 -23.29 30.89 -19.37
C SER A 52 -23.18 32.15 -20.22
N TYR A 53 -23.12 33.28 -19.52
CA TYR A 53 -22.75 34.57 -20.10
C TYR A 53 -21.23 34.72 -20.13
N ILE A 54 -20.75 35.64 -20.96
CA ILE A 54 -19.32 35.96 -21.09
C ILE A 54 -19.13 37.40 -20.63
N GLU A 55 -18.29 37.60 -19.61
CA GLU A 55 -18.17 38.87 -18.90
C GLU A 55 -16.73 39.38 -18.85
N ILE A 56 -16.61 40.71 -18.84
CA ILE A 56 -15.40 41.46 -18.51
C ILE A 56 -15.81 42.50 -17.46
N GLU A 57 -15.06 42.56 -16.36
CA GLU A 57 -15.16 43.61 -15.36
C GLU A 57 -13.96 44.55 -15.46
N LEU A 58 -14.22 45.84 -15.58
CA LEU A 58 -13.21 46.89 -15.67
C LEU A 58 -12.68 47.26 -14.28
N ALA A 59 -11.41 47.66 -14.23
CA ALA A 59 -10.75 48.11 -12.99
C ALA A 59 -11.28 49.45 -12.46
N GLN A 60 -11.91 50.26 -13.32
CA GLN A 60 -12.45 51.58 -12.97
C GLN A 60 -13.93 51.70 -13.33
N GLU A 61 -14.68 52.46 -12.53
CA GLU A 61 -16.10 52.77 -12.79
C GLU A 61 -16.28 53.79 -13.90
N LEU A 62 -17.29 53.57 -14.76
CA LEU A 62 -17.71 54.50 -15.79
C LEU A 62 -19.00 55.22 -15.39
N PRO A 63 -19.00 56.57 -15.27
CA PRO A 63 -20.11 57.34 -14.71
C PRO A 63 -21.29 57.57 -15.69
N SER A 64 -21.31 56.95 -16.87
CA SER A 64 -22.32 57.25 -17.91
C SER A 64 -22.62 56.04 -18.81
N VAL A 65 -23.04 54.91 -18.21
CA VAL A 65 -23.50 53.72 -18.94
C VAL A 65 -25.00 53.51 -18.74
N GLU A 66 -25.72 53.24 -19.82
CA GLU A 66 -27.11 52.80 -19.74
C GLU A 66 -27.15 51.31 -19.39
N LEU A 67 -27.71 50.99 -18.21
CA LEU A 67 -27.74 49.62 -17.69
C LEU A 67 -28.84 48.80 -18.37
N ASN A 68 -28.53 47.54 -18.65
CA ASN A 68 -29.44 46.53 -19.19
C ASN A 68 -30.06 46.86 -20.57
N THR A 69 -29.49 47.83 -21.30
CA THR A 69 -29.83 48.11 -22.71
C THR A 69 -28.78 47.49 -23.65
N GLU A 70 -29.22 47.07 -24.85
CA GLU A 70 -28.33 46.43 -25.83
C GLU A 70 -27.33 47.45 -26.39
N VAL A 71 -26.05 47.16 -26.24
CA VAL A 71 -24.96 48.02 -26.71
C VAL A 71 -24.66 47.74 -28.18
N GLN A 72 -24.64 48.79 -29.01
CA GLN A 72 -24.36 48.68 -30.44
C GLN A 72 -22.86 48.53 -30.73
N GLU A 73 -21.99 49.03 -29.83
CA GLU A 73 -20.55 48.84 -29.91
C GLU A 73 -20.17 47.36 -29.77
N LYS A 74 -19.43 46.85 -30.76
CA LYS A 74 -18.88 45.48 -30.71
C LYS A 74 -17.68 45.41 -29.77
N PHE A 75 -17.93 45.08 -28.51
CA PHE A 75 -16.90 44.84 -27.50
C PHE A 75 -16.23 43.47 -27.60
N PHE A 76 -16.95 42.44 -28.03
CA PHE A 76 -16.43 41.07 -28.11
C PHE A 76 -16.32 40.54 -29.54
N SER A 77 -15.34 39.67 -29.78
CA SER A 77 -15.19 38.86 -30.97
C SER A 77 -14.70 37.48 -30.57
N PHE A 78 -15.32 36.42 -31.10
CA PHE A 78 -15.05 35.04 -30.70
C PHE A 78 -14.51 34.20 -31.85
N SER A 79 -13.61 33.27 -31.54
CA SER A 79 -13.14 32.22 -32.45
C SER A 79 -13.17 30.86 -31.72
N PRO A 80 -14.03 29.91 -32.11
CA PRO A 80 -15.08 30.00 -33.15
C PRO A 80 -16.12 31.11 -32.90
N PHE A 81 -16.81 31.55 -33.95
CA PHE A 81 -17.79 32.65 -33.87
C PHE A 81 -18.99 32.28 -32.96
N ILE A 82 -19.40 33.21 -32.10
CA ILE A 82 -20.57 33.12 -31.22
C ILE A 82 -21.51 34.29 -31.53
N LYS A 83 -22.77 33.99 -31.88
CA LYS A 83 -23.82 35.00 -32.03
C LYS A 83 -24.42 35.37 -30.67
N GLY A 84 -24.69 36.65 -30.41
CA GLY A 84 -25.21 37.12 -29.13
C GLY A 84 -25.29 38.64 -29.03
N LYS A 85 -25.68 39.13 -27.86
CA LYS A 85 -25.91 40.56 -27.56
C LYS A 85 -25.06 41.02 -26.37
N THR A 86 -24.70 42.29 -26.32
CA THR A 86 -23.84 42.85 -25.25
C THR A 86 -24.62 43.87 -24.42
N TYR A 87 -24.42 43.86 -23.10
CA TYR A 87 -25.11 44.70 -22.13
C TYR A 87 -24.13 45.23 -21.08
N TRP A 88 -24.38 46.43 -20.58
CA TRP A 88 -23.81 46.90 -19.32
C TRP A 88 -24.69 46.41 -18.17
N ILE A 89 -24.12 45.72 -17.20
CA ILE A 89 -24.87 45.20 -16.03
C ILE A 89 -24.69 46.12 -14.81
N ASN A 90 -23.54 46.78 -14.71
CA ASN A 90 -23.24 47.86 -13.78
C ASN A 90 -22.20 48.80 -14.43
N SER A 91 -21.68 49.78 -13.69
CA SER A 91 -20.68 50.77 -14.18
C SER A 91 -19.30 50.18 -14.51
N ARG A 92 -19.05 48.89 -14.25
CA ARG A 92 -17.77 48.19 -14.45
C ARG A 92 -17.87 46.94 -15.31
N THR A 93 -19.02 46.27 -15.35
CA THR A 93 -19.17 44.95 -15.95
C THR A 93 -19.91 45.00 -17.28
N ILE A 94 -19.25 44.50 -18.32
CA ILE A 94 -19.82 44.28 -19.65
C ILE A 94 -20.10 42.78 -19.82
N ARG A 95 -21.35 42.44 -20.11
CA ARG A 95 -21.83 41.07 -20.31
C ARG A 95 -22.23 40.85 -21.76
N PHE A 96 -21.63 39.85 -22.39
CA PHE A 96 -22.10 39.25 -23.63
C PHE A 96 -22.99 38.06 -23.31
N VAL A 97 -24.21 38.08 -23.84
CA VAL A 97 -25.21 37.00 -23.73
C VAL A 97 -25.25 36.26 -25.07
N PRO A 98 -24.72 35.03 -25.15
CA PRO A 98 -24.82 34.20 -26.34
C PRO A 98 -26.28 33.89 -26.69
N GLU A 99 -26.61 33.80 -27.98
CA GLU A 99 -27.87 33.18 -28.40
C GLU A 99 -27.88 31.68 -28.04
N TYR A 100 -29.06 31.14 -27.75
CA TYR A 100 -29.23 29.76 -27.32
C TYR A 100 -28.54 28.76 -28.27
N GLY A 101 -27.70 27.88 -27.71
CA GLY A 101 -27.00 26.83 -28.44
C GLY A 101 -25.76 27.25 -29.23
N GLN A 102 -25.29 28.50 -29.10
CA GLN A 102 -24.05 28.97 -29.74
C GLN A 102 -22.78 28.45 -29.05
N LEU A 103 -22.82 28.28 -27.73
CA LEU A 103 -21.76 27.63 -26.95
C LEU A 103 -21.88 26.11 -27.09
N LYS A 104 -20.94 25.49 -27.81
CA LYS A 104 -20.96 24.04 -28.11
C LYS A 104 -20.20 23.25 -27.05
N PRO A 105 -20.80 22.24 -26.40
CA PRO A 105 -20.12 21.37 -25.43
C PRO A 105 -18.79 20.81 -25.94
N GLY A 106 -17.78 20.78 -25.08
CA GLY A 106 -16.44 20.29 -25.38
C GLY A 106 -15.60 21.15 -26.31
N LYS A 107 -16.09 22.31 -26.74
CA LYS A 107 -15.35 23.26 -27.58
C LYS A 107 -14.68 24.33 -26.74
N GLU A 108 -13.47 24.66 -27.13
CA GLU A 108 -12.73 25.82 -26.63
C GLU A 108 -13.00 27.04 -27.53
N TYR A 109 -13.15 28.20 -26.91
CA TYR A 109 -13.39 29.47 -27.57
C TYR A 109 -12.34 30.48 -27.12
N THR A 110 -11.78 31.21 -28.08
CA THR A 110 -10.97 32.40 -27.84
C THR A 110 -11.85 33.64 -27.96
N ALA A 111 -11.92 34.42 -26.90
CA ALA A 111 -12.58 35.72 -26.86
C ALA A 111 -11.55 36.85 -27.00
N LYS A 112 -11.81 37.77 -27.92
CA LYS A 112 -11.10 39.04 -28.08
C LYS A 112 -12.02 40.17 -27.64
N PHE A 113 -11.61 40.88 -26.60
CA PHE A 113 -12.28 42.05 -26.07
C PHE A 113 -11.56 43.33 -26.53
N TYR A 114 -12.30 44.25 -27.14
CA TYR A 114 -11.78 45.54 -27.63
C TYR A 114 -11.82 46.58 -26.51
N LEU A 115 -10.80 46.56 -25.66
CA LEU A 115 -10.69 47.41 -24.46
C LEU A 115 -10.64 48.90 -24.81
N ASP A 116 -10.06 49.26 -25.96
CA ASP A 116 -9.97 50.64 -26.44
C ASP A 116 -11.31 51.30 -26.79
N LYS A 117 -12.36 50.49 -26.94
CA LYS A 117 -13.74 50.99 -27.10
C LYS A 117 -14.41 51.33 -25.78
N ALA A 118 -13.93 50.76 -24.66
CA ALA A 118 -14.48 51.01 -23.33
C ALA A 118 -13.66 52.07 -22.58
N LEU A 119 -12.34 52.01 -22.66
CA LEU A 119 -11.40 52.85 -21.92
C LEU A 119 -10.32 53.44 -22.85
N LYS A 120 -9.77 54.60 -22.49
CA LYS A 120 -8.54 55.10 -23.12
C LYS A 120 -7.35 54.28 -22.61
N VAL A 121 -6.74 53.49 -23.49
CA VAL A 121 -5.63 52.58 -23.15
C VAL A 121 -4.44 52.76 -24.09
N GLU A 122 -3.25 52.36 -23.65
CA GLU A 122 -2.04 52.37 -24.48
C GLU A 122 -2.18 51.46 -25.72
N PRO A 123 -1.47 51.72 -26.83
CA PRO A 123 -1.59 50.94 -28.06
C PRO A 123 -1.42 49.42 -27.89
N LYS A 124 -0.59 48.99 -26.93
CA LYS A 124 -0.36 47.57 -26.62
C LYS A 124 -1.54 46.88 -25.92
N PHE A 125 -2.41 47.63 -25.22
CA PHE A 125 -3.54 47.08 -24.44
C PHE A 125 -4.89 47.24 -25.12
N LYS A 126 -4.93 47.66 -26.39
CA LYS A 126 -6.20 47.87 -27.11
C LYS A 126 -7.09 46.64 -27.18
N THR A 127 -6.50 45.46 -27.25
CA THR A 127 -7.24 44.20 -27.33
C THR A 127 -6.78 43.23 -26.25
N PHE A 128 -7.74 42.72 -25.50
CA PHE A 128 -7.52 41.69 -24.50
C PHE A 128 -8.03 40.35 -25.03
N ASN A 129 -7.18 39.32 -25.07
CA ASN A 129 -7.58 37.99 -25.53
C ASN A 129 -7.60 37.03 -24.34
N PHE A 130 -8.69 36.29 -24.18
CA PHE A 130 -8.84 35.25 -23.17
C PHE A 130 -9.53 34.03 -23.78
N TYR A 131 -9.50 32.90 -23.08
CA TYR A 131 -10.09 31.66 -23.55
C TYR A 131 -10.93 31.02 -22.45
N PHE A 132 -11.94 30.29 -22.90
CA PHE A 132 -12.79 29.45 -22.05
C PHE A 132 -13.19 28.21 -22.84
N ARG A 133 -13.47 27.12 -22.14
CA ARG A 133 -13.96 25.87 -22.71
C ARG A 133 -15.37 25.64 -22.22
N VAL A 134 -16.24 25.17 -23.10
CA VAL A 134 -17.59 24.76 -22.71
C VAL A 134 -17.52 23.32 -22.22
N ASN A 135 -18.13 23.04 -21.07
CA ASN A 135 -18.19 21.71 -20.47
C ASN A 135 -18.66 20.66 -21.49
N GLU A 136 -18.02 19.49 -21.50
CA GLU A 136 -18.54 18.33 -22.25
C GLU A 136 -19.83 17.83 -21.61
N GLN A 137 -20.74 17.24 -22.40
CA GLN A 137 -21.92 16.62 -21.82
C GLN A 137 -21.53 15.30 -21.18
N ASN A 138 -22.00 15.08 -19.96
CA ASN A 138 -21.82 13.84 -19.22
C ASN A 138 -23.03 13.62 -18.30
N PHE A 139 -23.18 12.41 -17.75
CA PHE A 139 -24.27 12.08 -16.85
C PHE A 139 -23.91 11.09 -15.74
N SER A 140 -24.65 11.16 -14.64
CA SER A 140 -24.73 10.13 -13.60
C SER A 140 -26.19 9.73 -13.39
N PHE A 141 -26.48 8.43 -13.34
CA PHE A 141 -27.84 7.93 -13.13
C PHE A 141 -27.89 6.97 -11.94
N ASP A 142 -28.76 7.25 -10.97
CA ASP A 142 -29.09 6.32 -9.87
C ASP A 142 -30.49 5.77 -10.07
N LEU A 143 -30.63 4.45 -10.13
CA LEU A 143 -31.89 3.74 -10.35
C LEU A 143 -32.40 3.14 -9.05
N LEU A 144 -33.64 3.45 -8.68
CA LEU A 144 -34.33 2.83 -7.56
C LEU A 144 -34.98 1.49 -7.96
N PRO A 145 -35.12 0.55 -7.01
CA PRO A 145 -35.84 -0.70 -7.24
C PRO A 145 -37.29 -0.48 -7.66
N TYR A 146 -37.89 -1.52 -8.23
CA TYR A 146 -39.27 -1.48 -8.70
C TYR A 146 -40.28 -1.20 -7.58
N SER A 147 -41.41 -0.64 -7.99
CA SER A 147 -42.60 -0.45 -7.17
C SER A 147 -43.83 -0.83 -7.99
N PRO A 148 -44.82 -1.54 -7.42
CA PRO A 148 -46.05 -1.85 -8.14
C PRO A 148 -46.81 -0.57 -8.47
N MET A 149 -47.49 -0.55 -9.62
CA MET A 149 -48.30 0.60 -10.02
C MET A 149 -49.56 0.69 -9.16
N SER A 150 -50.13 -0.44 -8.77
CA SER A 150 -51.32 -0.56 -7.91
C SER A 150 -51.09 -1.58 -6.79
N ILE A 151 -51.68 -1.34 -5.62
CA ILE A 151 -51.66 -2.30 -4.50
C ILE A 151 -52.54 -3.54 -4.76
N ASN A 152 -53.56 -3.40 -5.63
CA ASN A 152 -54.52 -4.46 -5.94
C ASN A 152 -54.18 -5.23 -7.23
N ASP A 153 -53.24 -4.72 -8.03
CA ASP A 153 -52.77 -5.37 -9.26
C ASP A 153 -51.24 -5.28 -9.33
N LEU A 154 -50.59 -6.37 -8.93
CA LEU A 154 -49.12 -6.50 -8.89
C LEU A 154 -48.52 -6.83 -10.26
N LYS A 155 -49.34 -7.02 -11.30
CA LYS A 155 -48.86 -7.32 -12.65
C LYS A 155 -48.05 -6.18 -13.25
N TRP A 156 -48.45 -4.93 -13.00
CA TRP A 156 -47.81 -3.76 -13.58
C TRP A 156 -46.97 -3.02 -12.54
N ASN A 157 -45.71 -2.77 -12.89
CA ASN A 157 -44.70 -2.18 -12.01
C ASN A 157 -44.02 -1.00 -12.70
N SER A 158 -43.42 -0.13 -11.90
CA SER A 158 -42.62 1.00 -12.36
C SER A 158 -41.29 1.06 -11.61
N VAL A 159 -40.31 1.71 -12.21
CA VAL A 159 -39.05 2.10 -11.56
C VAL A 159 -38.88 3.61 -11.67
N THR A 160 -38.16 4.18 -10.71
CA THR A 160 -37.80 5.60 -10.73
C THR A 160 -36.29 5.73 -10.62
N GLY A 161 -35.72 6.80 -11.18
CA GLY A 161 -34.30 7.09 -11.07
C GLY A 161 -34.03 8.59 -11.06
N ALA A 162 -32.85 8.96 -10.59
CA ALA A 162 -32.35 10.32 -10.58
C ALA A 162 -31.20 10.45 -11.58
N LEU A 163 -31.34 11.36 -12.54
CA LEU A 163 -30.35 11.67 -13.56
C LEU A 163 -29.76 13.04 -13.27
N ARG A 164 -28.43 13.12 -13.13
CA ARG A 164 -27.67 14.38 -13.09
C ARG A 164 -26.92 14.56 -14.40
N LEU A 165 -27.00 15.75 -15.00
CA LEU A 165 -26.32 16.11 -16.25
C LEU A 165 -25.30 17.23 -15.99
N ALA A 166 -24.16 17.17 -16.72
CA ALA A 166 -23.14 18.23 -16.69
C ALA A 166 -23.70 19.57 -17.19
N ASN A 167 -24.60 19.51 -18.18
CA ASN A 167 -25.27 20.65 -18.78
C ASN A 167 -26.77 20.34 -18.94
N ASN A 168 -27.60 21.37 -18.77
CA ASN A 168 -29.05 21.24 -18.95
C ASN A 168 -29.41 20.76 -20.35
N GLU A 169 -30.40 19.86 -20.43
CA GLU A 169 -30.98 19.38 -21.67
C GLU A 169 -32.51 19.33 -21.60
N SER A 170 -33.17 19.28 -22.77
CA SER A 170 -34.62 19.20 -22.83
C SER A 170 -35.12 17.79 -22.46
N PRO A 171 -36.26 17.66 -21.75
CA PRO A 171 -36.83 16.36 -21.37
C PRO A 171 -37.00 15.39 -22.55
N GLU A 172 -37.34 15.89 -23.74
CA GLU A 172 -37.58 15.07 -24.94
C GLU A 172 -36.32 14.37 -25.44
N LYS A 173 -35.16 15.04 -25.36
CA LYS A 173 -33.87 14.43 -25.71
C LYS A 173 -33.39 13.46 -24.65
N ILE A 174 -33.69 13.74 -23.38
CA ILE A 174 -33.36 12.85 -22.26
C ILE A 174 -34.13 11.53 -22.40
N VAL A 175 -35.40 11.53 -22.82
CA VAL A 175 -36.12 10.27 -23.11
C VAL A 175 -35.34 9.39 -24.09
N GLY A 176 -34.69 10.00 -25.09
CA GLY A 176 -33.91 9.31 -26.12
C GLY A 176 -32.62 8.64 -25.65
N ILE A 177 -32.18 8.83 -24.39
CA ILE A 177 -31.00 8.14 -23.85
C ILE A 177 -31.36 6.79 -23.21
N PHE A 178 -32.64 6.51 -22.94
CA PHE A 178 -33.04 5.29 -22.25
C PHE A 178 -33.50 4.23 -23.27
N GLU A 179 -32.80 3.10 -23.30
CA GLU A 179 -33.16 1.93 -24.08
C GLU A 179 -33.52 0.78 -23.13
N LEU A 180 -34.75 0.29 -23.18
CA LEU A 180 -35.23 -0.79 -22.32
C LEU A 180 -35.40 -2.07 -23.14
N LYS A 181 -34.67 -3.13 -22.78
CA LYS A 181 -34.80 -4.46 -23.39
C LYS A 181 -35.59 -5.40 -22.48
N GLY A 182 -36.34 -6.30 -23.12
CA GLY A 182 -37.22 -7.25 -22.45
C GLY A 182 -38.63 -6.72 -22.16
N ALA A 183 -38.84 -5.40 -22.20
CA ALA A 183 -40.15 -4.79 -22.00
C ALA A 183 -41.05 -4.85 -23.23
N ASN A 184 -42.36 -4.84 -23.01
CA ASN A 184 -43.35 -4.73 -24.09
C ASN A 184 -43.35 -3.31 -24.67
N ARG A 185 -44.09 -3.09 -25.77
CA ARG A 185 -44.22 -1.75 -26.40
C ARG A 185 -44.98 -0.72 -25.56
N GLU A 186 -45.50 -1.11 -24.40
CA GLU A 186 -46.33 -0.24 -23.54
C GLU A 186 -45.50 0.48 -22.48
N ALA A 187 -44.29 0.01 -22.16
CA ALA A 187 -43.38 0.67 -21.24
C ALA A 187 -42.95 2.05 -21.76
N LYS A 188 -43.16 3.10 -20.96
CA LYS A 188 -42.82 4.48 -21.31
C LYS A 188 -41.85 5.07 -20.30
N VAL A 189 -40.83 5.77 -20.81
CA VAL A 189 -39.92 6.58 -20.01
C VAL A 189 -40.47 8.00 -19.95
N ASN A 190 -40.72 8.49 -18.74
CA ASN A 190 -41.14 9.86 -18.48
C ASN A 190 -40.01 10.60 -17.73
N VAL A 191 -39.83 11.87 -18.06
CA VAL A 191 -38.77 12.72 -17.51
C VAL A 191 -39.40 13.95 -16.89
N LYS A 192 -39.05 14.25 -15.65
CA LYS A 192 -39.48 15.45 -14.92
C LYS A 192 -38.26 16.23 -14.44
N THR A 193 -38.14 17.49 -14.82
CA THR A 193 -37.08 18.36 -14.32
C THR A 193 -37.34 18.72 -12.85
N VAL A 194 -36.33 18.55 -12.00
CA VAL A 194 -36.39 18.88 -10.56
C VAL A 194 -35.72 20.22 -10.29
N SER A 195 -34.49 20.39 -10.77
CA SER A 195 -33.72 21.65 -10.69
C SER A 195 -32.67 21.68 -11.81
N ASP A 196 -31.81 22.70 -11.83
CA ASP A 196 -30.73 22.84 -12.82
C ASP A 196 -29.84 21.59 -12.85
N GLY A 197 -29.74 20.93 -14.01
CA GLY A 197 -28.96 19.70 -14.23
C GLY A 197 -29.55 18.43 -13.60
N MET A 198 -30.68 18.51 -12.91
CA MET A 198 -31.26 17.41 -12.12
C MET A 198 -32.64 16.99 -12.63
N TYR A 199 -32.77 15.71 -13.00
CA TYR A 199 -33.98 15.14 -13.60
C TYR A 199 -34.42 13.88 -12.88
N GLN A 200 -35.73 13.76 -12.66
CA GLN A 200 -36.37 12.54 -12.18
C GLN A 200 -36.90 11.75 -13.36
N ILE A 201 -36.52 10.48 -13.44
CA ILE A 201 -36.91 9.53 -14.49
C ILE A 201 -37.91 8.55 -13.90
N SER A 202 -39.01 8.28 -14.60
CA SER A 202 -39.94 7.20 -14.25
C SER A 202 -40.22 6.32 -15.46
N ILE A 203 -40.04 5.02 -15.29
CA ILE A 203 -40.36 4.00 -16.30
C ILE A 203 -41.52 3.20 -15.76
N ASP A 204 -42.66 3.25 -16.44
CA ASP A 204 -43.88 2.55 -16.02
C ASP A 204 -44.21 1.34 -16.92
N SER A 205 -45.28 0.63 -16.56
CA SER A 205 -45.84 -0.47 -17.35
C SER A 205 -44.89 -1.66 -17.56
N LEU A 206 -44.08 -2.00 -16.55
CA LEU A 206 -43.24 -3.20 -16.50
C LEU A 206 -44.06 -4.41 -16.04
N LEU A 207 -44.03 -5.51 -16.79
CA LEU A 207 -44.90 -6.66 -16.60
C LEU A 207 -44.28 -7.75 -15.71
N ARG A 208 -44.91 -8.04 -14.57
CA ARG A 208 -44.57 -9.18 -13.72
C ARG A 208 -45.32 -10.42 -14.19
N THR A 209 -44.61 -11.53 -14.43
CA THR A 209 -45.20 -12.80 -14.92
C THR A 209 -45.10 -13.91 -13.86
N ASN A 210 -45.49 -15.13 -14.23
CA ASN A 210 -45.37 -16.29 -13.33
C ASN A 210 -43.93 -16.74 -13.10
N ASN A 211 -42.96 -16.21 -13.85
CA ASN A 211 -41.53 -16.40 -13.62
C ASN A 211 -40.91 -15.07 -13.18
N ALA A 212 -39.74 -15.11 -12.55
CA ALA A 212 -38.98 -13.90 -12.30
C ALA A 212 -38.56 -13.28 -13.64
N GLU A 213 -38.82 -11.99 -13.81
CA GLU A 213 -38.52 -11.24 -15.02
C GLU A 213 -37.31 -10.35 -14.80
N SER A 214 -36.49 -10.19 -15.84
CA SER A 214 -35.35 -9.27 -15.82
C SER A 214 -35.40 -8.35 -17.02
N TYR A 215 -35.42 -7.04 -16.77
CA TYR A 215 -35.30 -6.01 -17.79
C TYR A 215 -33.92 -5.39 -17.75
N GLU A 216 -33.35 -5.16 -18.93
CA GLU A 216 -32.06 -4.47 -19.08
C GLU A 216 -32.34 -3.03 -19.51
N LEU A 217 -32.03 -2.07 -18.63
CA LEU A 217 -32.08 -0.65 -18.92
C LEU A 217 -30.68 -0.17 -19.32
N THR A 218 -30.51 0.18 -20.59
CA THR A 218 -29.32 0.89 -21.05
C THR A 218 -29.59 2.40 -21.00
N VAL A 219 -28.68 3.15 -20.37
CA VAL A 219 -28.61 4.62 -20.44
C VAL A 219 -27.48 4.98 -21.40
N ASN A 220 -27.83 5.38 -22.61
CA ASN A 220 -26.94 5.69 -23.72
C ASN A 220 -26.89 7.21 -23.98
N GLY A 221 -25.82 7.85 -23.50
CA GLY A 221 -25.68 9.30 -23.55
C GLY A 221 -25.58 9.93 -24.95
N ASN A 222 -25.54 9.13 -26.02
CA ASN A 222 -25.32 9.62 -27.38
C ASN A 222 -26.35 10.68 -27.83
N ALA A 223 -27.62 10.52 -27.46
CA ALA A 223 -28.68 11.46 -27.85
C ALA A 223 -28.53 12.87 -27.24
N ILE A 224 -27.82 12.96 -26.11
CA ILE A 224 -27.48 14.23 -25.45
C ILE A 224 -26.03 14.66 -25.71
N GLY A 225 -25.26 13.89 -26.51
CA GLY A 225 -23.86 14.18 -26.81
C GLY A 225 -22.87 13.75 -25.73
N ALA A 226 -23.30 12.93 -24.76
CA ALA A 226 -22.40 12.28 -23.80
C ALA A 226 -21.88 10.95 -24.36
N LYS A 227 -20.59 10.67 -24.21
CA LYS A 227 -19.96 9.43 -24.72
C LYS A 227 -20.17 8.20 -23.82
N LYS A 228 -20.76 8.42 -22.64
CA LYS A 228 -20.92 7.42 -21.58
C LYS A 228 -22.12 6.51 -21.86
N ARG A 229 -21.99 5.23 -21.51
CA ARG A 229 -23.07 4.23 -21.56
C ARG A 229 -23.07 3.43 -20.26
N GLU A 230 -24.22 3.31 -19.62
CA GLU A 230 -24.41 2.51 -18.40
C GLU A 230 -25.54 1.51 -18.60
N ASN A 231 -25.42 0.32 -18.00
CA ASN A 231 -26.44 -0.72 -18.06
C ASN A 231 -26.89 -1.07 -16.64
N PHE A 232 -28.21 -1.15 -16.44
CA PHE A 232 -28.84 -1.49 -15.18
C PHE A 232 -29.77 -2.70 -15.37
N SER A 233 -29.80 -3.59 -14.39
CA SER A 233 -30.74 -4.72 -14.36
C SER A 233 -31.90 -4.40 -13.42
N ILE A 234 -33.12 -4.50 -13.92
CA ILE A 234 -34.35 -4.40 -13.14
C ILE A 234 -34.87 -5.82 -12.96
N GLN A 235 -34.87 -6.33 -11.74
CA GLN A 235 -35.37 -7.66 -11.41
C GLN A 235 -36.76 -7.55 -10.80
N LEU A 236 -37.74 -8.21 -11.42
CA LEU A 236 -39.09 -8.37 -10.87
C LEU A 236 -39.29 -9.83 -10.41
N PRO A 237 -39.80 -10.08 -9.20
CA PRO A 237 -40.06 -11.44 -8.72
C PRO A 237 -41.25 -12.09 -9.46
N SER A 238 -41.40 -13.41 -9.39
CA SER A 238 -42.54 -14.12 -9.99
C SER A 238 -43.89 -13.77 -9.33
N LEU A 239 -44.99 -14.03 -10.04
CA LEU A 239 -46.38 -13.93 -9.57
C LEU A 239 -47.08 -15.31 -9.64
N PRO A 240 -47.59 -15.88 -8.54
CA PRO A 240 -47.55 -15.36 -7.18
C PRO A 240 -46.12 -15.32 -6.63
N GLU A 241 -45.90 -14.40 -5.71
CA GLU A 241 -44.63 -14.27 -5.02
C GLU A 241 -44.37 -15.48 -4.11
N THR A 242 -43.15 -16.00 -4.15
CA THR A 242 -42.74 -17.14 -3.31
C THR A 242 -42.38 -16.70 -1.88
N GLU A 243 -41.74 -15.53 -1.71
CA GLU A 243 -41.28 -15.01 -0.43
C GLU A 243 -41.41 -13.48 -0.35
N PHE A 244 -41.91 -12.98 0.79
CA PHE A 244 -41.93 -11.54 1.09
C PHE A 244 -40.60 -11.13 1.74
N GLN A 245 -39.85 -10.22 1.11
CA GLN A 245 -38.49 -9.86 1.51
C GLN A 245 -38.17 -8.38 1.33
N VAL A 246 -37.10 -7.91 1.99
CA VAL A 246 -36.50 -6.59 1.78
C VAL A 246 -35.67 -6.63 0.49
N ILE A 247 -35.91 -5.69 -0.43
CA ILE A 247 -35.19 -5.62 -1.71
C ILE A 247 -34.11 -4.54 -1.72
N ASP A 248 -34.21 -3.51 -0.89
CA ASP A 248 -33.27 -2.39 -0.86
C ASP A 248 -33.43 -1.58 0.43
N VAL A 249 -32.31 -1.11 1.00
CA VAL A 249 -32.28 -0.17 2.12
C VAL A 249 -31.22 0.89 1.82
N ARG A 250 -31.62 2.17 1.78
CA ARG A 250 -30.68 3.28 1.56
C ARG A 250 -31.14 4.56 2.24
N MET A 251 -30.19 5.42 2.57
CA MET A 251 -30.46 6.78 3.03
C MET A 251 -30.64 7.70 1.82
N ILE A 252 -31.72 8.48 1.80
CA ILE A 252 -31.96 9.52 0.79
C ILE A 252 -31.75 10.86 1.47
N SER A 253 -30.89 11.72 0.90
CA SER A 253 -30.50 13.00 1.52
C SER A 253 -31.06 14.23 0.80
N GLU A 254 -31.76 14.06 -0.32
CA GLU A 254 -32.26 15.18 -1.15
C GLU A 254 -33.67 15.62 -0.73
N THR A 255 -33.91 16.94 -0.60
CA THR A 255 -35.19 17.63 -0.30
C THR A 255 -35.88 17.32 1.05
N ALA A 256 -35.84 16.07 1.52
CA ALA A 256 -36.29 15.64 2.84
C ALA A 256 -35.54 14.34 3.18
N SER A 257 -34.53 14.44 4.05
CA SER A 257 -33.71 13.29 4.39
C SER A 257 -34.56 12.20 5.03
N HIS A 258 -34.46 10.95 4.54
CA HIS A 258 -35.18 9.78 5.09
C HIS A 258 -34.44 8.48 4.81
N ILE A 259 -34.72 7.45 5.63
CA ILE A 259 -34.33 6.07 5.35
C ILE A 259 -35.41 5.45 4.47
N ARG A 260 -35.03 4.98 3.28
CA ARG A 260 -35.91 4.29 2.33
C ARG A 260 -35.67 2.80 2.40
N ILE A 261 -36.73 2.04 2.68
CA ILE A 261 -36.73 0.57 2.71
C ILE A 261 -37.74 0.12 1.66
N ALA A 262 -37.30 -0.62 0.65
CA ALA A 262 -38.20 -1.22 -0.32
C ALA A 262 -38.34 -2.72 -0.06
N PHE A 263 -39.55 -3.23 -0.27
CA PHE A 263 -39.92 -4.63 -0.11
C PHE A 263 -40.40 -5.23 -1.42
N SER A 264 -40.47 -6.56 -1.48
CA SER A 264 -40.84 -7.29 -2.69
C SER A 264 -42.35 -7.21 -3.03
N SER A 265 -43.18 -6.87 -2.03
CA SER A 265 -44.64 -6.64 -2.16
C SER A 265 -45.11 -5.43 -1.37
N PRO A 266 -46.30 -4.86 -1.67
CA PRO A 266 -46.89 -3.79 -0.87
C PRO A 266 -47.04 -4.16 0.60
N LEU A 267 -46.82 -3.20 1.50
CA LEU A 267 -47.04 -3.34 2.94
C LEU A 267 -48.52 -3.16 3.28
N SER A 268 -48.98 -3.83 4.34
CA SER A 268 -50.31 -3.55 4.92
C SER A 268 -50.34 -2.14 5.53
N HIS A 269 -51.43 -1.41 5.34
CA HIS A 269 -51.68 -0.11 5.96
C HIS A 269 -52.21 -0.22 7.40
N ASP A 270 -52.71 -1.39 7.80
CA ASP A 270 -53.36 -1.62 9.09
C ASP A 270 -52.37 -2.06 10.19
N GLN A 271 -51.06 -2.07 9.90
CA GLN A 271 -50.02 -2.47 10.85
C GLN A 271 -49.29 -1.27 11.44
N ASP A 272 -48.98 -1.33 12.74
CA ASP A 272 -48.09 -0.37 13.37
C ASP A 272 -46.63 -0.74 13.05
N ILE A 273 -45.89 0.21 12.48
CA ILE A 273 -44.48 0.01 12.13
C ILE A 273 -43.58 0.16 13.36
N GLN A 274 -44.05 0.85 14.41
CA GLN A 274 -43.29 0.98 15.65
C GLN A 274 -43.09 -0.39 16.31
N GLY A 275 -41.84 -0.76 16.57
CA GLY A 275 -41.47 -2.08 17.11
C GLY A 275 -41.35 -3.20 16.07
N LEU A 276 -41.84 -3.00 14.83
CA LEU A 276 -41.55 -3.91 13.70
C LEU A 276 -40.32 -3.45 12.90
N VAL A 277 -40.06 -2.15 12.86
CA VAL A 277 -38.83 -1.57 12.32
C VAL A 277 -38.16 -0.71 13.38
N VAL A 278 -36.97 -1.10 13.81
CA VAL A 278 -36.22 -0.51 14.92
C VAL A 278 -34.88 0.03 14.43
N PRO A 279 -34.78 1.33 14.15
CA PRO A 279 -33.49 1.98 13.89
C PRO A 279 -32.76 2.25 15.22
N SER A 280 -31.53 1.75 15.36
CA SER A 280 -30.73 1.95 16.58
C SER A 280 -30.40 3.43 16.81
N GLY A 281 -30.52 3.89 18.05
CA GLY A 281 -30.19 5.27 18.43
C GLY A 281 -31.22 6.33 18.03
N ILE A 282 -32.33 5.94 17.38
CA ILE A 282 -33.44 6.82 17.03
C ILE A 282 -34.67 6.42 17.86
N SER A 283 -35.00 7.24 18.86
CA SER A 283 -36.13 6.97 19.76
C SER A 283 -37.48 7.37 19.15
N ASN A 284 -37.50 8.44 18.34
CA ASN A 284 -38.68 8.97 17.70
C ASN A 284 -38.44 9.13 16.19
N PHE A 285 -39.36 8.59 15.39
CA PHE A 285 -39.40 8.81 13.95
C PHE A 285 -40.85 8.82 13.47
N THR A 286 -41.10 9.55 12.39
CA THR A 286 -42.35 9.43 11.63
C THR A 286 -42.10 8.52 10.43
N TYR A 287 -43.14 7.88 9.90
CA TYR A 287 -43.00 7.02 8.74
C TYR A 287 -44.12 7.23 7.72
N GLN A 288 -43.82 6.90 6.47
CA GLN A 288 -44.78 6.91 5.37
C GLN A 288 -44.66 5.59 4.60
N ILE A 289 -45.79 4.91 4.42
CA ILE A 289 -45.89 3.73 3.56
C ILE A 289 -46.39 4.17 2.19
N ASP A 290 -45.59 3.93 1.16
CA ASP A 290 -45.93 4.12 -0.24
C ASP A 290 -45.81 2.77 -0.96
N LYS A 291 -46.92 2.03 -1.00
CA LYS A 291 -47.01 0.68 -1.58
C LYS A 291 -46.01 -0.29 -0.95
N ASN A 292 -44.96 -0.67 -1.68
CA ASN A 292 -43.90 -1.56 -1.23
C ASN A 292 -42.70 -0.82 -0.61
N VAL A 293 -42.79 0.50 -0.43
CA VAL A 293 -41.71 1.32 0.12
C VAL A 293 -42.13 1.90 1.46
N LEU A 294 -41.31 1.69 2.48
CA LEU A 294 -41.39 2.35 3.77
C LEU A 294 -40.34 3.46 3.83
N LYS A 295 -40.77 4.69 4.09
CA LYS A 295 -39.90 5.84 4.33
C LYS A 295 -39.94 6.17 5.82
N ILE A 296 -38.78 6.25 6.45
CA ILE A 296 -38.61 6.60 7.86
C ILE A 296 -37.94 7.96 7.95
N PHE A 297 -38.56 8.88 8.67
CA PHE A 297 -38.08 10.25 8.92
C PHE A 297 -37.75 10.40 10.41
N PRO A 298 -36.48 10.22 10.80
CA PRO A 298 -36.00 10.49 12.16
C PRO A 298 -36.11 11.98 12.50
N GLU A 299 -36.40 12.31 13.77
CA GLU A 299 -36.33 13.70 14.26
C GLU A 299 -34.89 14.25 14.24
N ALA A 300 -33.91 13.39 14.50
CA ALA A 300 -32.49 13.68 14.39
C ALA A 300 -31.75 12.45 13.84
N TYR A 301 -30.81 12.68 12.93
CA TYR A 301 -29.92 11.64 12.43
C TYR A 301 -28.74 11.47 13.41
N PRO A 302 -28.54 10.27 13.98
CA PRO A 302 -27.34 10.02 14.79
C PRO A 302 -26.09 10.16 13.92
N ARG A 303 -24.99 10.59 14.54
CA ARG A 303 -23.68 10.82 13.89
C ARG A 303 -22.88 9.54 13.63
N GLU A 304 -23.41 8.37 14.03
CA GLU A 304 -22.75 7.06 14.01
C GLU A 304 -23.51 6.05 13.11
N GLU A 305 -23.11 4.78 13.13
CA GLU A 305 -23.79 3.69 12.42
C GLU A 305 -25.23 3.48 12.94
N ILE A 306 -26.20 3.50 12.03
CA ILE A 306 -27.60 3.14 12.31
C ILE A 306 -27.79 1.68 11.93
N THR A 307 -27.93 0.80 12.92
CA THR A 307 -28.40 -0.57 12.71
C THR A 307 -29.92 -0.55 12.61
N LEU A 308 -30.44 -0.84 11.43
CA LEU A 308 -31.86 -0.99 11.16
C LEU A 308 -32.26 -2.46 11.32
N GLN A 309 -33.11 -2.76 12.30
CA GLN A 309 -33.70 -4.08 12.51
C GLN A 309 -35.13 -4.09 11.97
N ILE A 310 -35.45 -5.02 11.07
CA ILE A 310 -36.79 -5.22 10.50
C ILE A 310 -37.23 -6.63 10.89
N HIS A 311 -38.29 -6.72 11.70
CA HIS A 311 -38.75 -7.98 12.23
C HIS A 311 -39.63 -8.77 11.25
N GLN A 312 -39.55 -10.09 11.31
CA GLN A 312 -40.38 -11.04 10.55
C GLN A 312 -41.89 -10.83 10.74
N GLY A 313 -42.29 -10.15 11.82
CA GLY A 313 -43.68 -9.78 12.11
C GLY A 313 -44.28 -8.77 11.13
N LEU A 314 -43.46 -8.10 10.31
CA LEU A 314 -43.91 -7.17 9.28
C LEU A 314 -44.71 -7.91 8.19
N ARG A 315 -45.86 -7.36 7.80
CA ARG A 315 -46.82 -8.00 6.91
C ARG A 315 -46.97 -7.26 5.57
N SER A 316 -47.09 -8.04 4.50
CA SER A 316 -47.53 -7.52 3.21
C SER A 316 -49.03 -7.22 3.20
N PHE A 317 -49.52 -6.51 2.19
CA PHE A 317 -50.93 -6.24 1.95
C PHE A 317 -51.76 -7.52 1.79
N GLU A 318 -51.16 -8.58 1.26
CA GLU A 318 -51.75 -9.93 1.15
C GLU A 318 -51.58 -10.76 2.45
N ASN A 319 -51.24 -10.10 3.56
CA ASN A 319 -51.07 -10.68 4.90
C ASN A 319 -49.94 -11.75 5.01
N ARG A 320 -48.95 -11.74 4.10
CA ARG A 320 -47.75 -12.58 4.22
C ARG A 320 -46.75 -11.95 5.18
N ALA A 321 -46.18 -12.75 6.08
CA ALA A 321 -45.10 -12.31 6.96
C ALA A 321 -43.77 -12.20 6.20
N LEU A 322 -42.89 -11.31 6.64
CA LEU A 322 -41.53 -11.19 6.12
C LEU A 322 -40.78 -12.50 6.40
N ALA A 323 -40.05 -13.02 5.41
CA ALA A 323 -39.49 -14.37 5.46
C ALA A 323 -38.54 -14.64 6.64
N ARG A 324 -37.84 -13.60 7.11
CA ARG A 324 -36.91 -13.62 8.25
C ARG A 324 -36.69 -12.21 8.79
N ASP A 325 -36.19 -12.11 10.02
CA ASP A 325 -35.65 -10.85 10.53
C ASP A 325 -34.52 -10.36 9.60
N TYR A 326 -34.52 -9.07 9.30
CA TYR A 326 -33.55 -8.42 8.43
C TYR A 326 -32.84 -7.32 9.19
N THR A 327 -31.51 -7.43 9.31
CA THR A 327 -30.67 -6.42 9.96
C THR A 327 -29.77 -5.78 8.91
N TYR A 328 -29.76 -4.45 8.86
CA TYR A 328 -28.95 -3.69 7.92
C TYR A 328 -28.24 -2.52 8.60
N GLN A 329 -26.95 -2.38 8.36
CA GLN A 329 -26.15 -1.29 8.93
C GLN A 329 -26.07 -0.14 7.92
N LEU A 330 -26.66 0.99 8.28
CA LEU A 330 -26.54 2.26 7.55
C LEU A 330 -25.39 3.06 8.17
N ARG A 331 -24.33 3.30 7.39
CA ARG A 331 -23.30 4.28 7.77
C ARG A 331 -23.76 5.67 7.38
N ALA A 332 -23.96 6.53 8.37
CA ALA A 332 -24.10 7.97 8.18
C ALA A 332 -22.70 8.63 8.10
N GLU A 333 -21.77 8.09 7.31
CA GLU A 333 -20.47 8.75 7.11
C GLU A 333 -20.63 9.84 6.05
N SER A 334 -20.79 11.09 6.52
CA SER A 334 -20.35 12.23 5.72
C SER A 334 -18.87 12.43 6.01
N GLU A 335 -18.02 12.17 5.02
CA GLU A 335 -16.58 12.40 5.11
C GLU A 335 -16.30 13.85 5.51
N LYS A 336 -15.39 14.12 6.45
CA LYS A 336 -15.05 15.51 6.78
C LYS A 336 -14.36 16.18 5.59
N PRO A 337 -14.47 17.52 5.40
CA PRO A 337 -13.73 18.23 4.37
C PRO A 337 -12.24 17.93 4.43
N GLN A 338 -11.71 17.32 3.38
CA GLN A 338 -10.34 16.82 3.35
C GLN A 338 -9.77 16.81 1.93
N VAL A 339 -8.44 16.90 1.87
CA VAL A 339 -7.63 16.78 0.65
C VAL A 339 -6.58 15.71 0.88
N LYS A 340 -6.25 14.93 -0.15
CA LYS A 340 -5.17 13.92 -0.14
C LYS A 340 -4.40 14.00 -1.45
N MET A 341 -3.07 13.89 -1.42
CA MET A 341 -2.30 13.76 -2.66
C MET A 341 -2.52 12.38 -3.29
N GLY A 342 -2.47 12.31 -4.62
CA GLY A 342 -2.30 11.05 -5.34
C GLY A 342 -0.93 10.42 -5.07
N LYS A 343 -0.66 9.23 -5.63
CA LYS A 343 0.57 8.44 -5.37
C LYS A 343 1.86 9.28 -5.27
N SER A 344 2.75 8.86 -4.38
CA SER A 344 4.00 9.52 -3.96
C SER A 344 5.13 9.50 -5.01
N GLY A 345 4.98 10.24 -6.10
CA GLY A 345 6.04 10.49 -7.09
C GLY A 345 6.59 11.91 -6.98
N ASN A 346 7.92 12.05 -6.88
CA ASN A 346 8.59 13.35 -6.68
C ASN A 346 9.32 13.84 -7.94
N ILE A 347 9.26 13.11 -9.05
CA ILE A 347 9.83 13.53 -10.33
C ILE A 347 8.67 13.74 -11.30
N LEU A 348 8.57 14.98 -11.79
CA LEU A 348 7.67 15.34 -12.87
C LEU A 348 8.52 15.46 -14.14
N PRO A 349 8.49 14.46 -15.03
CA PRO A 349 9.24 14.56 -16.27
C PRO A 349 8.71 15.74 -17.10
N ASN A 350 9.58 16.35 -17.90
CA ASN A 350 9.26 17.52 -18.71
C ASN A 350 8.40 17.11 -19.91
N SER A 351 7.13 16.82 -19.64
CA SER A 351 6.06 16.62 -20.62
C SER A 351 5.25 17.89 -20.78
N SER A 352 4.50 18.01 -21.89
CA SER A 352 3.65 19.19 -22.19
C SER A 352 2.56 19.49 -21.16
N GLN A 353 2.37 18.62 -20.16
CA GLN A 353 1.49 18.79 -19.01
C GLN A 353 2.24 18.27 -17.78
N LEU A 354 2.26 19.06 -16.69
CA LEU A 354 2.88 18.67 -15.42
C LEU A 354 1.76 18.41 -14.41
N VAL A 355 1.17 17.22 -14.51
CA VAL A 355 -0.07 16.90 -13.82
C VAL A 355 0.22 16.34 -12.42
N LEU A 356 -0.25 17.04 -11.39
CA LEU A 356 -0.22 16.57 -10.00
C LEU A 356 -1.63 16.08 -9.59
N PRO A 357 -1.84 14.77 -9.43
CA PRO A 357 -3.13 14.22 -9.00
C PRO A 357 -3.36 14.43 -7.49
N PHE A 358 -4.61 14.70 -7.12
CA PHE A 358 -5.05 14.77 -5.73
C PHE A 358 -6.53 14.36 -5.62
N SER A 359 -6.99 14.03 -4.43
CA SER A 359 -8.39 13.72 -4.14
C SER A 359 -8.93 14.72 -3.12
N ALA A 360 -10.21 15.05 -3.22
CA ALA A 360 -10.88 15.91 -2.25
C ALA A 360 -12.33 15.46 -2.00
N VAL A 361 -12.85 15.83 -0.84
CA VAL A 361 -14.23 15.53 -0.40
C VAL A 361 -14.79 16.69 0.42
N ASN A 362 -16.09 16.94 0.29
CA ASN A 362 -16.84 18.01 0.96
C ASN A 362 -16.21 19.40 0.81
N LEU A 363 -15.62 19.67 -0.35
CA LEU A 363 -14.98 20.93 -0.71
C LEU A 363 -15.40 21.36 -2.12
N TRP A 364 -15.76 22.63 -2.31
CA TRP A 364 -15.99 23.20 -3.65
C TRP A 364 -14.74 23.87 -4.24
N ALA A 365 -13.71 24.15 -3.43
CA ALA A 365 -12.43 24.69 -3.89
C ALA A 365 -11.25 24.28 -2.98
N VAL A 366 -10.03 24.42 -3.50
CA VAL A 366 -8.76 24.26 -2.78
C VAL A 366 -7.78 25.37 -3.17
N ASP A 367 -6.94 25.79 -2.23
CA ASP A 367 -5.84 26.73 -2.49
C ASP A 367 -4.55 25.96 -2.77
N VAL A 368 -3.81 26.41 -3.80
CA VAL A 368 -2.52 25.85 -4.22
C VAL A 368 -1.44 26.90 -4.04
N LYS A 369 -0.38 26.56 -3.32
CA LYS A 369 0.86 27.35 -3.24
C LYS A 369 2.03 26.57 -3.82
N VAL A 370 2.89 27.26 -4.56
CA VAL A 370 4.11 26.70 -5.14
C VAL A 370 5.31 27.47 -4.63
N ILE A 371 6.18 26.77 -3.90
CA ILE A 371 7.42 27.32 -3.34
C ILE A 371 8.59 26.75 -4.12
N LYS A 372 9.45 27.62 -4.64
CA LYS A 372 10.63 27.22 -5.43
C LYS A 372 11.85 27.14 -4.52
N ILE A 373 12.47 25.97 -4.45
CA ILE A 373 13.80 25.77 -3.88
C ILE A 373 14.84 26.06 -4.96
N TYR A 374 15.74 27.00 -4.70
CA TYR A 374 16.74 27.40 -5.68
C TYR A 374 17.83 26.33 -5.83
N GLN A 375 18.27 26.11 -7.07
CA GLN A 375 19.21 25.06 -7.44
C GLN A 375 20.50 25.06 -6.58
N ASN A 376 21.06 26.24 -6.32
CA ASN A 376 22.26 26.42 -5.51
C ASN A 376 22.08 26.05 -4.02
N ASN A 377 20.83 25.94 -3.55
CA ASN A 377 20.48 25.60 -2.17
C ASN A 377 20.06 24.13 -2.00
N ILE A 378 19.82 23.40 -3.09
CA ILE A 378 19.25 22.04 -3.03
C ILE A 378 20.11 21.07 -2.21
N LEU A 379 21.42 21.12 -2.38
CA LEU A 379 22.33 20.23 -1.64
C LEU A 379 22.19 20.42 -0.12
N TYR A 380 22.07 21.67 0.34
CA TYR A 380 21.84 21.97 1.75
C TYR A 380 20.40 21.67 2.18
N PHE A 381 19.41 21.89 1.30
CA PHE A 381 18.02 21.51 1.54
C PHE A 381 17.90 20.01 1.87
N LEU A 382 18.63 19.15 1.15
CA LEU A 382 18.65 17.69 1.36
C LEU A 382 19.37 17.24 2.65
N GLN A 383 20.10 18.13 3.35
CA GLN A 383 20.68 17.81 4.65
C GLN A 383 19.65 17.84 5.78
N SER A 384 18.73 18.80 5.73
CA SER A 384 17.70 19.02 6.76
C SER A 384 16.31 18.52 6.34
N ASN A 385 16.09 18.31 5.04
CA ASN A 385 14.85 17.83 4.45
C ASN A 385 15.14 16.63 3.53
N SER A 386 14.11 15.99 3.01
CA SER A 386 14.22 14.92 2.02
C SER A 386 13.24 15.16 0.89
N MET A 387 13.56 14.67 -0.31
CA MET A 387 12.62 14.65 -1.44
C MET A 387 11.30 13.94 -1.09
N ASN A 388 11.34 12.98 -0.16
CA ASN A 388 10.19 12.18 0.24
C ASN A 388 9.49 12.70 1.53
N SER A 389 9.88 13.86 2.05
CA SER A 389 9.28 14.45 3.26
C SER A 389 8.15 15.42 2.92
N ASN A 390 7.04 15.33 3.66
CA ASN A 390 5.87 16.20 3.54
C ASN A 390 5.84 17.32 4.61
N SER A 391 6.94 17.57 5.31
CA SER A 391 7.02 18.61 6.34
C SER A 391 8.35 19.35 6.26
N ASN A 392 8.31 20.56 5.69
CA ASN A 392 9.50 21.39 5.48
C ASN A 392 9.38 22.71 6.26
N GLY A 393 9.62 22.65 7.58
CA GLY A 393 9.56 23.83 8.44
C GLY A 393 10.58 24.91 8.05
N GLU A 394 11.79 24.53 7.61
CA GLU A 394 12.89 25.47 7.30
C GLU A 394 12.90 25.99 5.85
N VAL A 395 11.77 25.96 5.16
CA VAL A 395 11.72 26.20 3.71
C VAL A 395 12.20 27.61 3.29
N ARG A 396 12.02 28.65 4.12
CA ARG A 396 12.53 30.01 3.86
C ARG A 396 14.05 30.07 3.73
N ARG A 397 14.78 29.14 4.36
CA ARG A 397 16.24 29.08 4.23
C ARG A 397 16.67 28.76 2.79
N PHE A 398 15.84 28.04 2.04
CA PHE A 398 16.23 27.44 0.76
C PHE A 398 15.44 27.95 -0.44
N GLY A 399 14.22 28.46 -0.22
CA GLY A 399 13.29 28.81 -1.28
C GLY A 399 12.31 29.94 -0.95
N ARG A 400 11.46 30.27 -1.92
CA ARG A 400 10.47 31.36 -1.86
C ARG A 400 9.17 30.98 -2.57
N LEU A 401 8.03 31.51 -2.10
CA LEU A 401 6.75 31.41 -2.81
C LEU A 401 6.86 32.05 -4.18
N ILE A 402 6.43 31.33 -5.23
CA ILE A 402 6.44 31.81 -6.62
C ILE A 402 5.05 31.83 -7.26
N LYS A 403 4.08 31.08 -6.70
CA LYS A 403 2.71 31.07 -7.20
C LYS A 403 1.72 30.72 -6.09
N LYS A 404 0.56 31.37 -6.13
CA LYS A 404 -0.62 31.09 -5.30
C LYS A 404 -1.85 31.09 -6.22
N LYS A 405 -2.76 30.13 -6.04
CA LYS A 405 -3.95 30.00 -6.90
C LYS A 405 -5.06 29.22 -6.21
N GLN A 406 -6.29 29.72 -6.28
CA GLN A 406 -7.48 28.95 -5.93
C GLN A 406 -7.94 28.08 -7.11
N ILE A 407 -8.23 26.81 -6.86
CA ILE A 407 -8.76 25.87 -7.84
C ILE A 407 -10.16 25.43 -7.41
N ARG A 408 -11.14 25.64 -8.29
CA ARG A 408 -12.52 25.17 -8.11
C ARG A 408 -12.64 23.69 -8.45
N LEU A 409 -13.42 22.97 -7.65
CA LEU A 409 -13.69 21.54 -7.77
C LEU A 409 -15.08 21.26 -8.35
N ASP A 410 -15.96 22.25 -8.35
CA ASP A 410 -17.37 22.16 -8.74
C ASP A 410 -17.62 22.45 -10.23
N THR A 411 -16.57 22.56 -11.05
CA THR A 411 -16.71 22.86 -12.47
C THR A 411 -17.43 21.75 -13.25
N ASP A 412 -17.35 20.49 -12.77
CA ASP A 412 -18.11 19.36 -13.30
C ASP A 412 -19.32 19.08 -12.40
N LYS A 413 -20.51 19.53 -12.82
CA LYS A 413 -21.77 19.37 -12.11
C LYS A 413 -22.23 17.91 -11.96
N THR A 414 -21.59 16.95 -12.64
CA THR A 414 -21.91 15.51 -12.47
C THR A 414 -21.24 14.91 -11.25
N LEU A 415 -20.22 15.57 -10.70
CA LEU A 415 -19.50 15.07 -9.53
C LEU A 415 -20.32 15.32 -8.26
N ASP A 416 -20.47 14.28 -7.46
CA ASP A 416 -20.99 14.39 -6.11
C ASP A 416 -19.84 14.75 -5.17
N LEU A 417 -19.63 16.05 -4.94
CA LEU A 417 -18.53 16.57 -4.10
C LEU A 417 -18.64 16.17 -2.63
N THR A 418 -19.76 15.61 -2.18
CA THR A 418 -19.89 15.05 -0.82
C THR A 418 -19.14 13.72 -0.66
N ARG A 419 -18.62 13.17 -1.76
CA ARG A 419 -17.81 11.95 -1.80
C ARG A 419 -16.39 12.26 -2.26
N TRP A 420 -15.48 11.31 -2.05
CA TRP A 420 -14.12 11.40 -2.57
C TRP A 420 -14.12 11.44 -4.09
N ASN A 421 -13.62 12.54 -4.65
CA ASN A 421 -13.42 12.72 -6.08
C ASN A 421 -11.94 12.92 -6.38
N ASN A 422 -11.50 12.48 -7.55
CA ASN A 422 -10.13 12.64 -8.03
C ASN A 422 -10.03 13.86 -8.94
N PHE A 423 -9.05 14.69 -8.67
CA PHE A 423 -8.74 15.92 -9.37
C PHE A 423 -7.26 15.93 -9.79
N SER A 424 -6.91 16.90 -10.61
CA SER A 424 -5.53 17.08 -11.04
C SER A 424 -5.20 18.55 -11.24
N ILE A 425 -3.95 18.90 -10.97
CA ILE A 425 -3.42 20.27 -11.10
C ILE A 425 -2.38 20.24 -12.20
N ASP A 426 -2.53 21.10 -13.20
CA ASP A 426 -1.46 21.35 -14.15
C ASP A 426 -0.51 22.41 -13.57
N LEU A 427 0.70 21.99 -13.23
CA LEU A 427 1.75 22.83 -12.66
C LEU A 427 2.53 23.59 -13.74
N ALA A 428 2.42 23.21 -15.02
CA ALA A 428 3.15 23.88 -16.11
C ALA A 428 2.92 25.40 -16.19
N PRO A 429 1.71 25.95 -16.00
CA PRO A 429 1.53 27.42 -15.94
C PRO A 429 2.00 28.05 -14.62
N MET A 430 2.35 27.25 -13.59
CA MET A 430 2.73 27.72 -12.26
C MET A 430 4.24 27.69 -12.03
N ILE A 431 4.97 26.84 -12.76
CA ILE A 431 6.42 26.75 -12.71
C ILE A 431 7.00 27.16 -14.06
N ASN A 432 7.95 28.09 -14.05
CA ASN A 432 8.81 28.27 -15.22
C ASN A 432 9.65 27.00 -15.31
N GLU A 433 9.65 26.30 -16.44
CA GLU A 433 10.47 25.10 -16.69
C GLU A 433 11.95 25.39 -16.41
N ASP A 434 12.35 25.32 -15.14
CA ASP A 434 13.70 25.58 -14.62
C ASP A 434 14.31 24.23 -14.26
N PRO A 435 15.06 23.62 -15.20
CA PRO A 435 15.54 22.27 -15.05
C PRO A 435 16.51 22.19 -13.87
N GLY A 436 16.24 21.30 -12.93
CA GLY A 436 17.05 21.14 -11.72
C GLY A 436 16.63 21.99 -10.52
N ALA A 437 15.55 22.77 -10.61
CA ALA A 437 14.86 23.31 -9.44
C ALA A 437 13.94 22.25 -8.80
N ILE A 438 13.73 22.38 -7.49
CA ILE A 438 12.75 21.60 -6.73
C ILE A 438 11.62 22.54 -6.34
N TYR A 439 10.39 22.07 -6.43
CA TYR A 439 9.19 22.81 -6.06
C TYR A 439 8.46 22.08 -4.94
N ILE A 440 8.03 22.82 -3.93
CA ILE A 440 7.09 22.31 -2.92
C ILE A 440 5.72 22.81 -3.32
N VAL A 441 4.79 21.88 -3.57
CA VAL A 441 3.40 22.17 -3.88
C VAL A 441 2.56 21.88 -2.65
N GLN A 442 1.86 22.90 -2.17
CA GLN A 442 1.05 22.86 -0.96
C GLN A 442 -0.42 23.06 -1.33
N LEU A 443 -1.28 22.18 -0.81
CA LEU A 443 -2.73 22.25 -0.93
C LEU A 443 -3.34 22.55 0.44
N SER A 444 -4.18 23.59 0.50
CA SER A 444 -4.91 23.99 1.70
C SER A 444 -6.38 24.25 1.39
N MET A 445 -7.19 24.37 2.44
CA MET A 445 -8.64 24.60 2.36
C MET A 445 -9.04 25.64 3.40
N LYS A 446 -10.14 26.35 3.15
CA LYS A 446 -10.74 27.33 4.07
C LYS A 446 -12.14 26.86 4.48
N SER A 447 -12.64 27.39 5.59
CA SER A 447 -14.01 27.16 6.05
C SER A 447 -15.04 27.43 4.97
N ASP A 448 -14.83 28.50 4.21
CA ASP A 448 -15.75 28.97 3.17
C ASP A 448 -15.81 28.01 1.98
N TYR A 449 -14.85 27.09 1.86
CA TYR A 449 -14.78 26.09 0.79
C TYR A 449 -15.59 24.82 1.12
N SER A 450 -16.00 24.68 2.38
CA SER A 450 -16.66 23.49 2.89
C SER A 450 -18.09 23.33 2.38
N LEU A 451 -18.42 22.11 1.96
CA LEU A 451 -19.79 21.68 1.66
C LEU A 451 -20.39 20.85 2.79
N PHE A 452 -19.66 20.69 3.89
CA PHE A 452 -20.09 19.89 5.03
C PHE A 452 -21.29 20.54 5.72
N ASN A 453 -22.31 19.73 6.03
CA ASN A 453 -23.54 20.22 6.63
C ASN A 453 -23.36 20.49 8.14
N CYS A 454 -23.44 21.76 8.53
CA CYS A 454 -23.35 22.21 9.91
C CYS A 454 -24.74 22.59 10.42
N GLY A 455 -25.41 21.66 11.11
CA GLY A 455 -26.70 21.94 11.77
C GLY A 455 -27.89 22.12 10.83
N GLY A 456 -27.89 21.47 9.66
CA GLY A 456 -28.97 21.53 8.68
C GLY A 456 -28.82 22.64 7.63
N ILE A 457 -27.76 23.45 7.72
CA ILE A 457 -27.42 24.48 6.75
C ILE A 457 -26.44 23.90 5.74
N THR A 458 -26.86 23.74 4.49
CA THR A 458 -25.97 23.40 3.37
C THR A 458 -25.36 24.68 2.81
N PRO A 459 -24.03 24.86 2.91
CA PRO A 459 -23.35 26.02 2.33
C PRO A 459 -23.63 26.14 0.83
N GLN A 460 -23.95 27.35 0.36
CA GLN A 460 -24.22 27.60 -1.06
C GLN A 460 -22.91 27.90 -1.77
N ILE A 461 -22.68 27.22 -2.90
CA ILE A 461 -21.54 27.52 -3.78
C ILE A 461 -21.81 28.89 -4.43
N PRO A 462 -20.87 29.86 -4.35
CA PRO A 462 -21.06 31.17 -4.97
C PRO A 462 -21.30 31.05 -6.49
N GLN A 463 -22.37 31.66 -7.01
CA GLN A 463 -22.73 31.60 -8.44
C GLN A 463 -21.94 32.58 -9.32
N SER A 464 -21.36 33.66 -8.77
CA SER A 464 -20.70 34.74 -9.52
C SER A 464 -19.22 34.50 -9.85
N SER A 465 -18.67 33.34 -9.52
CA SER A 465 -17.23 33.05 -9.56
C SER A 465 -16.76 32.31 -10.83
N SER A 466 -17.45 32.49 -11.96
CA SER A 466 -16.97 32.10 -13.30
C SER A 466 -16.03 33.16 -13.92
N MET A 467 -15.84 34.29 -13.24
CA MET A 467 -14.84 35.30 -13.57
C MET A 467 -13.51 35.01 -12.85
N ARG A 468 -12.41 35.06 -13.60
CA ARG A 468 -11.02 35.05 -13.11
C ARG A 468 -10.62 36.48 -12.76
N ASN A 469 -10.34 36.73 -11.49
CA ASN A 469 -9.73 37.98 -11.03
C ASN A 469 -8.23 37.96 -11.30
N PHE A 470 -7.65 39.12 -11.67
CA PHE A 470 -6.19 39.26 -11.76
C PHE A 470 -5.49 39.27 -10.40
N GLU A 471 -6.17 39.70 -9.34
CA GLU A 471 -5.61 39.81 -7.98
C GLU A 471 -5.40 38.45 -7.29
N ASP A 472 -6.20 37.42 -7.61
CA ASP A 472 -6.16 36.11 -6.94
C ASP A 472 -4.97 35.20 -7.34
N GLU A 473 -4.24 35.54 -8.40
CA GLU A 473 -3.11 34.72 -8.93
C GLU A 473 -1.72 35.36 -8.77
N ASN A 474 -1.65 36.60 -8.28
CA ASN A 474 -0.40 37.30 -8.02
C ASN A 474 -0.05 37.22 -6.53
N ILE A 475 1.24 37.11 -6.24
CA ILE A 475 1.72 37.19 -4.86
C ILE A 475 1.47 38.63 -4.41
N SER A 476 0.72 38.82 -3.32
CA SER A 476 0.49 40.15 -2.78
C SER A 476 1.75 40.68 -2.10
N GLU A 477 1.85 42.00 -1.90
CA GLU A 477 2.94 42.59 -1.10
C GLU A 477 2.99 42.00 0.33
N GLU A 478 1.83 41.63 0.88
CA GLU A 478 1.74 40.95 2.17
C GLU A 478 2.31 39.53 2.11
N ASP A 479 1.97 38.76 1.07
CA ASP A 479 2.56 37.44 0.85
C ASP A 479 4.08 37.58 0.67
N GLU A 480 4.59 38.57 -0.08
CA GLU A 480 6.03 38.80 -0.24
C GLU A 480 6.73 39.16 1.08
N ALA A 481 6.13 40.05 1.88
CA ALA A 481 6.69 40.47 3.17
C ALA A 481 6.90 39.30 4.14
N VAL A 482 5.98 38.32 4.14
CA VAL A 482 6.12 37.08 4.91
C VAL A 482 7.37 36.29 4.49
N TRP A 483 7.79 36.35 3.23
CA TRP A 483 8.99 35.66 2.73
C TRP A 483 10.28 36.49 2.81
N ASP A 484 10.19 37.78 3.17
CA ASP A 484 11.34 38.66 3.43
C ASP A 484 11.85 38.60 4.88
N GLU A 485 11.13 37.91 5.76
CA GLU A 485 11.59 37.64 7.12
C GLU A 485 12.89 36.82 7.15
N THR A 486 13.84 37.22 8.02
CA THR A 486 15.12 36.52 8.18
C THR A 486 15.02 35.25 9.05
N ASN A 487 13.81 34.82 9.43
CA ASN A 487 13.58 33.58 10.17
C ASN A 487 13.56 32.39 9.20
N PRO A 488 14.42 31.36 9.37
CA PRO A 488 14.46 30.22 8.46
C PRO A 488 13.17 29.39 8.47
N TYR A 489 12.38 29.46 9.55
CA TYR A 489 11.13 28.71 9.66
C TYR A 489 9.96 29.44 9.00
N TYR A 490 9.16 28.69 8.23
CA TYR A 490 7.87 29.13 7.72
C TYR A 490 6.76 28.25 8.29
N TYR A 491 5.79 28.91 8.89
CA TYR A 491 4.54 28.31 9.33
C TYR A 491 3.42 29.11 8.68
N GLU A 492 2.36 28.42 8.27
CA GLU A 492 1.14 29.12 7.89
C GLU A 492 0.65 29.95 9.09
N PRO A 493 0.29 31.22 8.88
CA PRO A 493 -0.20 32.06 9.95
C PRO A 493 -1.49 31.45 10.53
N ILE A 494 -1.48 31.22 11.84
CA ILE A 494 -2.67 30.81 12.60
C ILE A 494 -3.23 32.07 13.25
N ASP A 495 -4.52 32.31 13.06
CA ASP A 495 -5.23 33.33 13.84
C ASP A 495 -5.50 32.79 15.25
N TRP A 496 -4.58 33.08 16.16
CA TRP A 496 -4.68 32.66 17.56
C TRP A 496 -5.86 33.29 18.31
N ALA A 497 -6.48 34.35 17.78
CA ALA A 497 -7.69 34.90 18.38
C ALA A 497 -8.91 33.99 18.17
N GLU A 498 -8.91 33.23 17.07
CA GLU A 498 -10.00 32.29 16.73
C GLU A 498 -9.67 30.83 17.07
N TYR A 499 -8.39 30.48 17.19
CA TYR A 499 -7.97 29.10 17.40
C TYR A 499 -8.41 28.53 18.77
N ASN A 500 -9.16 27.42 18.74
CA ASN A 500 -9.53 26.66 19.94
C ASN A 500 -9.17 25.17 19.78
N TRP A 501 -8.24 24.68 20.62
CA TRP A 501 -7.73 23.30 20.53
C TRP A 501 -8.83 22.23 20.64
N GLU A 502 -9.89 22.45 21.42
CA GLU A 502 -10.98 21.48 21.61
C GLU A 502 -11.84 21.32 20.34
N GLU A 503 -11.82 22.33 19.48
CA GLU A 503 -12.62 22.43 18.26
C GLU A 503 -11.85 21.99 17.00
N ARG A 504 -10.57 21.62 17.12
CA ARG A 504 -9.68 21.32 15.97
C ARG A 504 -10.14 20.17 15.06
N ASP A 505 -11.01 19.31 15.57
CA ASP A 505 -11.55 18.15 14.85
C ASP A 505 -13.00 18.35 14.38
N ASP A 506 -13.57 19.53 14.61
CA ASP A 506 -14.93 19.92 14.20
C ASP A 506 -14.92 20.74 12.91
N PRO A 507 -15.34 20.19 11.75
CA PRO A 507 -15.33 20.89 10.46
C PRO A 507 -16.29 22.09 10.39
N CYS A 508 -17.14 22.29 11.41
CA CYS A 508 -18.01 23.46 11.53
C CYS A 508 -17.34 24.64 12.22
N LYS A 509 -16.07 24.52 12.62
CA LYS A 509 -15.30 25.55 13.31
C LYS A 509 -14.10 25.98 12.48
N SER A 510 -13.74 27.27 12.52
CA SER A 510 -12.61 27.81 11.73
C SER A 510 -11.28 27.12 12.09
N THR A 511 -11.09 26.79 13.37
CA THR A 511 -9.93 26.02 13.90
C THR A 511 -9.63 24.75 13.09
N TYR A 512 -10.65 24.03 12.59
CA TYR A 512 -10.43 22.81 11.81
C TYR A 512 -9.57 23.05 10.57
N TYR A 513 -9.73 24.20 9.91
CA TYR A 513 -9.05 24.56 8.67
C TYR A 513 -7.68 25.22 8.91
N MET A 514 -7.39 25.61 10.15
CA MET A 514 -6.10 26.21 10.55
C MET A 514 -5.04 25.16 10.91
N ASN A 515 -5.44 23.91 11.12
CA ASN A 515 -4.52 22.86 11.56
C ASN A 515 -3.59 22.42 10.41
N ARG A 516 -2.27 22.37 10.70
CA ARG A 516 -1.24 21.93 9.75
C ARG A 516 -1.50 20.52 9.22
N ASP A 517 -2.12 19.64 10.00
CA ASP A 517 -2.48 18.28 9.56
C ASP A 517 -3.53 18.23 8.43
N ARG A 518 -4.11 19.38 8.07
CA ARG A 518 -5.06 19.52 6.96
C ARG A 518 -4.45 20.13 5.71
N ILE A 519 -3.19 20.56 5.80
CA ILE A 519 -2.43 21.06 4.67
C ILE A 519 -1.60 19.91 4.12
N ILE A 520 -1.72 19.65 2.82
CA ILE A 520 -0.98 18.59 2.16
C ILE A 520 0.15 19.19 1.33
N GLU A 521 1.38 18.75 1.59
CA GLU A 521 2.58 19.19 0.90
C GLU A 521 3.20 18.02 0.12
N THR A 522 3.73 18.30 -1.06
CA THR A 522 4.56 17.36 -1.82
C THR A 522 5.74 18.08 -2.47
N THR A 523 6.87 17.38 -2.59
CA THR A 523 8.08 17.92 -3.20
C THR A 523 8.24 17.32 -4.59
N VAL A 524 8.31 18.17 -5.61
CA VAL A 524 8.41 17.75 -7.01
C VAL A 524 9.62 18.37 -7.70
N MET A 525 10.29 17.60 -8.54
CA MET A 525 11.41 18.04 -9.37
C MET A 525 11.05 17.92 -10.84
N ALA A 526 11.24 19.01 -11.58
CA ALA A 526 11.13 19.01 -13.03
C ALA A 526 12.44 18.49 -13.65
N SER A 527 12.49 17.21 -14.00
CA SER A 527 13.67 16.59 -14.62
C SER A 527 13.33 15.29 -15.34
N ASN A 528 14.04 15.02 -16.43
CA ASN A 528 13.95 13.75 -17.16
C ASN A 528 15.02 12.73 -16.69
N MET A 529 15.88 13.08 -15.74
CA MET A 529 16.99 12.21 -15.32
C MET A 529 16.60 11.24 -14.20
N GLY A 530 16.71 9.95 -14.48
CA GLY A 530 16.68 8.88 -13.49
C GLY A 530 18.10 8.50 -13.10
N ILE A 531 18.35 8.33 -11.80
CA ILE A 531 19.65 7.94 -11.24
C ILE A 531 19.45 6.68 -10.40
N ILE A 532 20.24 5.65 -10.68
CA ILE A 532 20.40 4.46 -9.84
C ILE A 532 21.81 4.48 -9.28
N ALA A 533 21.96 4.33 -7.98
CA ALA A 533 23.26 4.21 -7.33
C ALA A 533 23.37 2.84 -6.64
N LYS A 534 24.51 2.19 -6.82
CA LYS A 534 24.89 0.97 -6.10
C LYS A 534 26.27 1.13 -5.50
N GLY A 535 26.38 1.01 -4.18
CA GLY A 535 27.64 1.09 -3.45
C GLY A 535 27.94 -0.22 -2.73
N GLY A 536 29.23 -0.53 -2.58
CA GLY A 536 29.72 -1.65 -1.78
C GLY A 536 30.85 -1.21 -0.85
N ASP A 537 31.52 -2.18 -0.24
CA ASP A 537 32.57 -1.99 0.78
C ASP A 537 33.91 -1.44 0.25
N GLU A 538 34.04 -1.30 -1.07
CA GLU A 538 35.30 -0.94 -1.73
C GLU A 538 35.53 0.56 -1.91
N ASN A 539 34.73 1.42 -1.27
CA ASN A 539 34.70 2.86 -1.52
C ASN A 539 34.50 3.21 -3.02
N LYS A 540 33.75 2.36 -3.71
CA LYS A 540 33.32 2.55 -5.09
C LYS A 540 31.80 2.64 -5.14
N ILE A 541 31.32 3.48 -6.02
CA ILE A 541 29.90 3.60 -6.32
C ILE A 541 29.67 3.51 -7.83
N LEU A 542 28.78 2.63 -8.23
CA LEU A 542 28.26 2.54 -9.58
C LEU A 542 27.03 3.44 -9.68
N ILE A 543 27.06 4.36 -10.62
CA ILE A 543 25.94 5.22 -10.97
C ILE A 543 25.45 4.84 -12.36
N ALA A 544 24.16 4.60 -12.52
CA ALA A 544 23.50 4.44 -13.81
C ALA A 544 22.52 5.59 -14.01
N VAL A 545 22.63 6.28 -15.16
CA VAL A 545 21.81 7.44 -15.50
C VAL A 545 20.97 7.12 -16.72
N THR A 546 19.65 7.30 -16.62
CA THR A 546 18.68 7.02 -17.68
C THR A 546 17.71 8.19 -17.87
N ASP A 547 17.14 8.29 -19.05
CA ASP A 547 16.01 9.17 -19.33
C ASP A 547 14.70 8.51 -18.82
N ILE A 548 13.92 9.19 -17.99
CA ILE A 548 12.70 8.65 -17.34
C ILE A 548 11.56 8.44 -18.34
N LEU A 549 11.50 9.27 -19.38
CA LEU A 549 10.46 9.18 -20.39
C LEU A 549 10.62 7.93 -21.26
N SER A 550 11.85 7.55 -21.59
CA SER A 550 12.17 6.49 -22.55
C SER A 550 12.93 5.29 -21.97
N THR A 551 13.41 5.36 -20.73
CA THR A 551 14.36 4.43 -20.08
C THR A 551 15.74 4.34 -20.75
N SER A 552 16.04 5.20 -21.72
CA SER A 552 17.30 5.13 -22.47
C SER A 552 18.49 5.59 -21.61
N PRO A 553 19.64 4.90 -21.65
CA PRO A 553 20.82 5.36 -20.93
C PRO A 553 21.33 6.71 -21.44
N ILE A 554 21.74 7.59 -20.53
CA ILE A 554 22.26 8.93 -20.87
C ILE A 554 23.79 8.89 -20.86
N SER A 555 24.39 9.04 -22.03
CA SER A 555 25.85 9.08 -22.21
C SER A 555 26.41 10.48 -21.96
N GLY A 556 27.60 10.57 -21.36
CA GLY A 556 28.35 11.81 -21.16
C GLY A 556 27.82 12.72 -20.04
N ALA A 557 26.89 12.27 -19.20
CA ALA A 557 26.39 13.03 -18.06
C ALA A 557 27.49 13.21 -17.01
N ASP A 558 27.64 14.42 -16.49
CA ASP A 558 28.58 14.75 -15.42
C ASP A 558 28.00 14.31 -14.07
N VAL A 559 28.71 13.43 -13.37
CA VAL A 559 28.29 12.86 -12.08
C VAL A 559 29.23 13.32 -10.98
N THR A 560 28.65 13.84 -9.88
CA THR A 560 29.42 14.21 -8.68
C THR A 560 28.81 13.56 -7.44
N VAL A 561 29.67 12.98 -6.60
CA VAL A 561 29.30 12.35 -5.33
C VAL A 561 29.73 13.28 -4.19
N TYR A 562 28.78 13.63 -3.32
CA TYR A 562 29.01 14.50 -2.16
C TYR A 562 28.90 13.72 -0.86
N ASN A 563 29.70 14.10 0.14
CA ASN A 563 29.52 13.63 1.52
C ASN A 563 28.47 14.47 2.28
N TYR A 564 28.22 14.12 3.55
CA TYR A 564 27.26 14.84 4.38
C TYR A 564 27.60 16.33 4.54
N GLN A 565 28.86 16.76 4.45
CA GLN A 565 29.28 18.17 4.55
C GLN A 565 29.25 18.91 3.19
N MET A 566 28.59 18.33 2.17
CA MET A 566 28.52 18.87 0.80
C MET A 566 29.89 19.06 0.12
N GLN A 567 30.90 18.30 0.56
CA GLN A 567 32.19 18.27 -0.12
C GLN A 567 32.16 17.18 -1.20
N ALA A 568 32.63 17.52 -2.40
CA ALA A 568 32.76 16.56 -3.48
C ALA A 568 33.84 15.53 -3.13
N ILE A 569 33.45 14.26 -3.04
CA ILE A 569 34.33 13.14 -2.68
C ILE A 569 34.67 12.23 -3.86
N GLY A 570 33.95 12.37 -4.97
CA GLY A 570 34.19 11.65 -6.22
C GLY A 570 33.50 12.34 -7.41
N LYS A 571 34.06 12.21 -8.61
CA LYS A 571 33.52 12.76 -9.86
C LYS A 571 33.77 11.78 -11.01
N GLY A 572 32.85 11.74 -11.97
CA GLY A 572 32.97 10.93 -13.17
C GLY A 572 32.03 11.41 -14.28
N LYS A 573 32.13 10.79 -15.46
CA LYS A 573 31.17 10.95 -16.55
C LYS A 573 30.59 9.60 -16.91
N THR A 574 29.32 9.58 -17.32
CA THR A 574 28.71 8.34 -17.80
C THR A 574 29.28 7.91 -19.15
N ASP A 575 29.46 6.61 -19.33
CA ASP A 575 29.89 5.99 -20.58
C ASP A 575 28.75 5.89 -21.60
N GLY A 576 29.00 5.24 -22.74
CA GLY A 576 28.00 5.03 -23.80
C GLY A 576 26.78 4.21 -23.38
N GLN A 577 26.84 3.51 -22.25
CA GLN A 577 25.75 2.72 -21.66
C GLN A 577 25.14 3.43 -20.44
N GLY A 578 25.49 4.70 -20.20
CA GLY A 578 24.95 5.50 -19.11
C GLY A 578 25.50 5.15 -17.72
N PHE A 579 26.62 4.42 -17.63
CA PHE A 579 27.24 4.06 -16.36
C PHE A 579 28.43 4.95 -16.01
N ALA A 580 28.59 5.28 -14.74
CA ALA A 580 29.79 5.88 -14.17
C ALA A 580 30.21 5.10 -12.93
N GLU A 581 31.41 4.51 -12.94
CA GLU A 581 32.05 3.96 -11.74
C GLU A 581 32.96 5.02 -11.14
N ILE A 582 32.72 5.36 -9.88
CA ILE A 582 33.41 6.45 -9.20
C ILE A 582 34.02 5.93 -7.91
N ASP A 583 35.35 5.98 -7.82
CA ASP A 583 36.07 5.87 -6.56
C ASP A 583 35.82 7.14 -5.73
N TYR A 584 35.47 6.99 -4.45
CA TYR A 584 35.30 8.11 -3.54
C TYR A 584 36.23 8.02 -2.33
N LYS A 585 36.61 9.19 -1.78
CA LYS A 585 37.52 9.32 -0.64
C LYS A 585 36.99 10.32 0.38
N ASN A 586 37.48 10.28 1.62
CA ASN A 586 37.19 11.30 2.64
C ASN A 586 35.71 11.42 3.06
N GLY A 587 35.03 10.29 3.24
CA GLY A 587 33.67 10.25 3.78
C GLY A 587 32.81 9.16 3.14
N LYS A 588 31.56 9.08 3.57
CA LYS A 588 30.53 8.26 2.91
C LYS A 588 29.72 9.12 1.92
N PRO A 589 29.28 8.57 0.78
CA PRO A 589 28.32 9.21 -0.10
C PRO A 589 27.05 9.62 0.67
N PHE A 590 26.49 10.76 0.30
CA PHE A 590 25.27 11.30 0.88
C PHE A 590 24.29 11.76 -0.20
N VAL A 591 24.78 12.46 -1.21
CA VAL A 591 24.00 12.88 -2.39
C VAL A 591 24.84 12.66 -3.64
N VAL A 592 24.19 12.16 -4.70
CA VAL A 592 24.74 12.09 -6.06
C VAL A 592 23.98 13.06 -6.93
N THR A 593 24.71 13.88 -7.68
CA THR A 593 24.15 14.75 -8.72
C THR A 593 24.57 14.26 -10.08
N ALA A 594 23.64 14.20 -11.03
CA ALA A 594 23.94 13.96 -12.44
C ALA A 594 23.45 15.16 -13.27
N THR A 595 24.25 15.62 -14.22
CA THR A 595 23.92 16.77 -15.07
C THR A 595 24.17 16.43 -16.54
N ASN A 596 23.21 16.74 -17.41
CA ASN A 596 23.34 16.64 -18.85
C ASN A 596 22.71 17.85 -19.55
N GLY A 597 23.54 18.78 -20.02
CA GLY A 597 23.06 20.04 -20.60
C GLY A 597 22.35 20.90 -19.54
N LYS A 598 21.03 21.08 -19.69
CA LYS A 598 20.21 21.78 -18.68
C LYS A 598 19.61 20.84 -17.65
N ASP A 599 19.42 19.56 -17.98
CA ASP A 599 18.78 18.62 -17.07
C ASP A 599 19.72 18.24 -15.93
N ILE A 600 19.17 18.22 -14.72
CA ILE A 600 19.89 17.85 -13.49
C ILE A 600 19.01 16.90 -12.69
N GLY A 601 19.63 15.85 -12.15
CA GLY A 601 19.02 14.94 -11.18
C GLY A 601 19.79 14.92 -9.86
N TYR A 602 19.05 14.74 -8.77
CA TYR A 602 19.60 14.58 -7.42
C TYR A 602 19.12 13.25 -6.84
N LEU A 603 20.03 12.48 -6.25
CA LEU A 603 19.72 11.24 -5.56
C LEU A 603 20.35 11.25 -4.17
N GLU A 604 19.53 11.17 -3.13
CA GLU A 604 20.01 10.90 -1.77
C GLU A 604 20.52 9.46 -1.69
N VAL A 605 21.75 9.28 -1.22
CA VAL A 605 22.42 7.98 -1.05
C VAL A 605 22.77 7.84 0.42
N LYS A 606 21.79 7.44 1.22
CA LYS A 606 21.94 7.12 2.66
C LYS A 606 21.58 5.64 2.86
N GLU A 607 22.22 4.97 3.80
CA GLU A 607 21.98 3.53 4.05
C GLU A 607 20.51 3.26 4.39
N GLU A 608 19.84 4.18 5.08
CA GLU A 608 18.42 4.08 5.46
C GLU A 608 17.45 4.25 4.27
N LEU A 609 17.93 4.80 3.15
CA LEU A 609 17.15 4.97 1.91
C LEU A 609 17.40 3.85 0.89
N SER A 610 18.19 2.83 1.27
CA SER A 610 18.42 1.66 0.42
C SER A 610 17.11 0.89 0.16
N LEU A 611 17.02 0.26 -1.00
CA LEU A 611 15.86 -0.57 -1.34
C LEU A 611 15.80 -1.76 -0.39
N SER A 612 14.63 -1.99 0.23
CA SER A 612 14.44 -3.09 1.16
C SER A 612 14.60 -4.44 0.45
N LEU A 613 15.46 -5.30 0.99
CA LEU A 613 15.70 -6.64 0.46
C LEU A 613 15.03 -7.74 1.30
N SER A 614 14.19 -7.39 2.28
CA SER A 614 13.60 -8.36 3.23
C SER A 614 12.69 -9.42 2.59
N ASN A 615 12.22 -9.18 1.36
CA ASN A 615 11.41 -10.14 0.59
C ASN A 615 12.26 -11.14 -0.22
N PHE A 616 13.59 -11.00 -0.22
CA PHE A 616 14.51 -11.86 -0.97
C PHE A 616 15.40 -12.64 -0.02
N ASP A 617 15.85 -13.83 -0.45
CA ASP A 617 16.85 -14.59 0.30
C ASP A 617 18.24 -13.98 0.12
N VAL A 618 18.54 -13.04 1.01
CA VAL A 618 19.85 -12.37 1.13
C VAL A 618 20.54 -12.68 2.46
N SER A 619 20.07 -13.73 3.16
CA SER A 619 20.62 -14.12 4.45
C SER A 619 22.03 -14.71 4.30
N GLY A 620 22.93 -14.45 5.26
CA GLY A 620 24.29 -14.95 5.17
C GLY A 620 25.26 -14.36 6.19
N LYS A 621 26.53 -14.77 6.09
CA LYS A 621 27.63 -14.16 6.84
C LYS A 621 28.14 -12.94 6.08
N GLU A 622 28.10 -11.79 6.73
CA GLU A 622 28.65 -10.54 6.21
C GLU A 622 30.17 -10.65 6.00
N ILE A 623 30.64 -10.14 4.86
CA ILE A 623 32.07 -9.97 4.57
C ILE A 623 32.45 -8.59 5.11
N GLN A 624 33.39 -8.51 6.05
CA GLN A 624 33.82 -7.23 6.61
C GLN A 624 35.08 -6.78 5.88
N LYS A 625 35.02 -5.70 5.09
CA LYS A 625 36.19 -5.14 4.37
C LYS A 625 36.91 -6.15 3.46
N GLY A 626 36.21 -7.17 2.96
CA GLY A 626 36.79 -8.27 2.15
C GLY A 626 37.35 -9.45 2.96
N LEU A 627 37.16 -9.47 4.28
CA LEU A 627 37.60 -10.55 5.16
C LEU A 627 36.40 -11.31 5.75
N LYS A 628 36.52 -12.63 5.86
CA LYS A 628 35.55 -13.49 6.54
C LYS A 628 36.23 -14.25 7.67
N GLY A 629 35.55 -14.39 8.80
CA GLY A 629 36.14 -14.94 10.01
C GLY A 629 35.14 -15.72 10.86
N SER A 630 35.58 -16.83 11.44
CA SER A 630 34.77 -17.64 12.36
C SER A 630 35.57 -18.04 13.60
N VAL A 631 34.98 -17.85 14.80
CA VAL A 631 35.62 -18.15 16.09
C VAL A 631 34.86 -19.27 16.82
N TYR A 632 35.56 -20.28 17.31
CA TYR A 632 35.01 -21.38 18.11
C TYR A 632 35.95 -21.78 19.26
N GLY A 633 35.40 -22.39 20.30
CA GLY A 633 36.17 -22.87 21.47
C GLY A 633 36.06 -24.39 21.63
N GLU A 634 36.92 -24.98 22.44
CA GLU A 634 36.95 -26.43 22.68
C GLU A 634 35.74 -26.95 23.48
N ARG A 635 35.07 -26.05 24.20
CA ARG A 635 33.83 -26.29 24.96
C ARG A 635 33.02 -25.00 25.10
N GLY A 636 31.91 -25.05 25.84
CA GLY A 636 30.99 -23.92 26.01
C GLY A 636 31.09 -23.15 27.34
N VAL A 637 31.73 -23.73 28.37
CA VAL A 637 31.86 -23.14 29.72
C VAL A 637 33.21 -23.55 30.35
N TRP A 638 33.85 -22.63 31.07
CA TRP A 638 35.13 -22.79 31.77
C TRP A 638 35.02 -22.36 33.24
N ARG A 639 35.97 -22.78 34.07
CA ARG A 639 36.11 -22.29 35.46
C ARG A 639 37.19 -21.23 35.57
N PRO A 640 37.13 -20.33 36.56
CA PRO A 640 38.30 -19.53 36.95
C PRO A 640 39.50 -20.45 37.22
N GLY A 641 40.66 -20.14 36.63
CA GLY A 641 41.86 -20.99 36.67
C GLY A 641 42.01 -21.94 35.48
N ASP A 642 40.95 -22.19 34.70
CA ASP A 642 41.05 -23.02 33.50
C ASP A 642 41.82 -22.27 32.39
N THR A 643 42.46 -23.05 31.52
CA THR A 643 42.97 -22.57 30.23
C THR A 643 41.88 -22.75 29.17
N ILE A 644 41.57 -21.68 28.45
CA ILE A 644 40.60 -21.62 27.34
C ILE A 644 41.37 -21.75 26.01
N TYR A 645 40.89 -22.61 25.11
CA TYR A 645 41.48 -22.79 23.78
C TYR A 645 40.50 -22.30 22.70
N LEU A 646 40.82 -21.17 22.07
CA LEU A 646 40.03 -20.62 20.97
C LEU A 646 40.70 -20.83 19.63
N SER A 647 39.90 -21.19 18.64
CA SER A 647 40.30 -21.29 17.25
C SER A 647 39.58 -20.26 16.41
N PHE A 648 40.31 -19.62 15.51
CA PHE A 648 39.82 -18.64 14.57
C PHE A 648 40.22 -19.05 13.15
N ILE A 649 39.24 -19.10 12.25
CA ILE A 649 39.46 -19.37 10.82
C ILE A 649 39.27 -18.07 10.07
N LEU A 650 40.32 -17.61 9.41
CA LEU A 650 40.33 -16.41 8.57
C LEU A 650 40.34 -16.82 7.09
N GLU A 651 39.41 -16.25 6.33
CA GLU A 651 39.38 -16.33 4.87
C GLU A 651 39.61 -14.91 4.30
N ASP A 652 40.72 -14.75 3.56
CA ASP A 652 41.11 -13.52 2.84
C ASP A 652 41.32 -13.86 1.35
N ARG A 653 40.21 -14.01 0.61
CA ARG A 653 40.27 -14.38 -0.82
C ARG A 653 40.93 -13.31 -1.69
N ALA A 654 40.69 -12.04 -1.36
CA ALA A 654 41.22 -10.91 -2.09
C ALA A 654 42.70 -10.60 -1.77
N LYS A 655 43.33 -11.38 -0.87
CA LYS A 655 44.72 -11.20 -0.41
C LYS A 655 44.99 -9.76 0.03
N LYS A 656 44.04 -9.15 0.75
CA LYS A 656 44.15 -7.77 1.25
C LYS A 656 45.17 -7.67 2.38
N LEU A 657 45.45 -8.78 3.07
CA LEU A 657 46.41 -8.83 4.16
C LEU A 657 47.80 -9.25 3.62
N PRO A 658 48.87 -8.54 3.99
CA PRO A 658 50.22 -8.99 3.69
C PRO A 658 50.54 -10.29 4.44
N GLU A 659 51.50 -11.06 3.92
CA GLU A 659 51.99 -12.26 4.62
C GLU A 659 52.52 -11.86 6.00
N GLY A 660 52.14 -12.62 7.03
CA GLY A 660 52.51 -12.33 8.42
C GLY A 660 51.65 -11.29 9.13
N HIS A 661 50.55 -10.81 8.53
CA HIS A 661 49.70 -9.77 9.15
C HIS A 661 49.18 -10.21 10.53
N PRO A 662 49.30 -9.37 11.59
CA PRO A 662 48.94 -9.77 12.94
C PRO A 662 47.42 -9.94 13.10
N VAL A 663 47.04 -11.10 13.65
CA VAL A 663 45.70 -11.40 14.16
C VAL A 663 45.75 -11.32 15.69
N ALA A 664 44.96 -10.42 16.26
CA ALA A 664 44.95 -10.16 17.70
C ALA A 664 43.65 -10.63 18.34
N LEU A 665 43.71 -11.58 19.25
CA LEU A 665 42.63 -11.85 20.19
C LEU A 665 42.69 -10.83 21.33
N GLU A 666 41.56 -10.22 21.65
CA GLU A 666 41.33 -9.44 22.87
C GLU A 666 40.14 -10.03 23.63
N VAL A 667 40.30 -10.18 24.94
CA VAL A 667 39.27 -10.72 25.82
C VAL A 667 38.97 -9.70 26.92
N TYR A 668 37.68 -9.48 27.16
CA TYR A 668 37.15 -8.58 28.17
C TYR A 668 36.28 -9.35 29.15
N THR A 669 36.34 -8.96 30.42
CA THR A 669 35.51 -9.49 31.50
C THR A 669 34.03 -9.12 31.29
N PRO A 670 33.09 -9.67 32.10
CA PRO A 670 31.67 -9.35 31.99
C PRO A 670 31.35 -7.86 32.27
N THR A 671 32.21 -7.18 33.05
CA THR A 671 32.15 -5.73 33.29
C THR A 671 32.81 -4.92 32.17
N ARG A 672 33.14 -5.55 31.04
CA ARG A 672 33.86 -4.98 29.88
C ARG A 672 35.26 -4.46 30.21
N GLN A 673 35.89 -4.95 31.28
CA GLN A 673 37.28 -4.63 31.56
C GLN A 673 38.20 -5.48 30.69
N PHE A 674 39.23 -4.88 30.12
CA PHE A 674 40.24 -5.62 29.35
C PHE A 674 40.97 -6.64 30.24
N TYR A 675 41.09 -7.88 29.77
CA TYR A 675 41.71 -8.97 30.53
C TYR A 675 42.94 -9.57 29.86
N HIS A 676 42.83 -9.94 28.59
CA HIS A 676 43.89 -10.66 27.89
C HIS A 676 44.00 -10.21 26.44
N ARG A 677 45.23 -10.18 25.94
CA ARG A 677 45.51 -10.00 24.52
C ARG A 677 46.60 -10.94 24.06
N GLN A 678 46.35 -11.59 22.94
CA GLN A 678 47.32 -12.45 22.27
C GLN A 678 47.36 -12.11 20.80
N VAL A 679 48.56 -11.97 20.24
CA VAL A 679 48.77 -11.68 18.82
C VAL A 679 49.48 -12.85 18.17
N LYS A 680 48.97 -13.29 17.02
CA LYS A 680 49.57 -14.33 16.18
C LYS A 680 49.79 -13.72 14.79
N THR A 681 50.99 -13.91 14.24
CA THR A 681 51.34 -13.48 12.88
C THR A 681 51.36 -14.63 11.89
N ASN A 682 51.27 -15.87 12.36
CA ASN A 682 51.21 -17.08 11.55
C ASN A 682 49.99 -17.92 11.94
N GLY A 683 49.28 -18.42 10.93
CA GLY A 683 48.20 -19.38 11.04
C GLY A 683 48.37 -20.45 9.99
N GLU A 684 47.99 -21.68 10.30
CA GLU A 684 48.11 -22.81 9.37
C GLU A 684 46.87 -22.82 8.47
N ASN A 685 47.04 -22.53 7.16
CA ASN A 685 45.93 -22.43 6.20
C ASN A 685 44.77 -21.51 6.66
N GLY A 686 45.11 -20.39 7.33
CA GLY A 686 44.12 -19.45 7.88
C GLY A 686 43.56 -19.82 9.26
N PHE A 687 44.02 -20.93 9.86
CA PHE A 687 43.67 -21.31 11.24
C PHE A 687 44.64 -20.71 12.24
N TYR A 688 44.08 -19.96 13.19
CA TYR A 688 44.79 -19.36 14.32
C TYR A 688 44.27 -19.96 15.61
N THR A 689 45.18 -20.34 16.51
CA THR A 689 44.83 -20.83 17.84
C THR A 689 45.32 -19.87 18.90
N PHE A 690 44.45 -19.64 19.89
CA PHE A 690 44.69 -18.74 21.02
C PHE A 690 44.47 -19.49 22.32
N GLN A 691 45.29 -19.18 23.31
CA GLN A 691 45.26 -19.78 24.62
C GLN A 691 45.09 -18.68 25.67
N ILE A 692 43.97 -18.71 26.40
CA ILE A 692 43.70 -17.75 27.47
C ILE A 692 43.76 -18.48 28.80
N VAL A 693 44.77 -18.18 29.61
CA VAL A 693 44.84 -18.69 30.98
C VAL A 693 44.04 -17.75 31.87
N THR A 694 42.98 -18.25 32.49
CA THR A 694 42.19 -17.47 33.44
C THR A 694 42.81 -17.58 34.84
N ASP A 695 42.74 -16.49 35.61
CA ASP A 695 43.20 -16.45 36.99
C ASP A 695 42.20 -17.22 37.87
N PRO A 696 42.65 -17.99 38.88
CA PRO A 696 41.74 -18.61 39.85
C PRO A 696 40.77 -17.64 40.53
N SER A 697 41.10 -16.35 40.66
CA SER A 697 40.24 -15.29 41.18
C SER A 697 39.50 -14.50 40.09
N ALA A 698 39.51 -14.95 38.83
CA ALA A 698 38.83 -14.26 37.74
C ALA A 698 37.30 -14.21 37.97
N PRO A 699 36.63 -13.09 37.63
CA PRO A 699 35.19 -12.95 37.83
C PRO A 699 34.41 -13.93 36.95
N THR A 700 33.33 -14.49 37.50
CA THR A 700 32.40 -15.32 36.74
C THR A 700 31.46 -14.49 35.86
N GLY A 701 30.89 -15.11 34.82
CA GLY A 701 29.93 -14.52 33.90
C GLY A 701 30.26 -14.74 32.42
N VAL A 702 29.62 -13.96 31.55
CA VAL A 702 29.84 -13.98 30.10
C VAL A 702 30.90 -12.96 29.70
N TRP A 703 32.08 -13.46 29.38
CA TRP A 703 33.21 -12.69 28.88
C TRP A 703 33.09 -12.46 27.37
N GLN A 704 33.65 -11.36 26.90
CA GLN A 704 33.60 -10.96 25.50
C GLN A 704 34.96 -11.22 24.85
N SER A 705 35.01 -11.99 23.77
CA SER A 705 36.24 -12.15 22.99
C SER A 705 36.09 -11.57 21.59
N TYR A 706 37.11 -10.84 21.15
CA TYR A 706 37.19 -10.18 19.85
C TYR A 706 38.48 -10.58 19.16
N VAL A 707 38.38 -11.17 17.99
CA VAL A 707 39.53 -11.40 17.12
C VAL A 707 39.60 -10.27 16.10
N LYS A 708 40.63 -9.44 16.22
CA LYS A 708 40.90 -8.26 15.38
C LYS A 708 41.97 -8.56 14.34
N VAL A 709 41.66 -8.28 13.08
CA VAL A 709 42.58 -8.45 11.93
C VAL A 709 42.21 -7.44 10.85
N GLY A 710 43.17 -6.80 10.20
CA GLY A 710 42.89 -5.88 9.08
C GLY A 710 41.91 -4.72 9.38
N GLY A 711 41.73 -4.33 10.64
CA GLY A 711 40.72 -3.34 11.04
C GLY A 711 39.27 -3.84 11.03
N THR A 712 39.06 -5.17 11.03
CA THR A 712 37.78 -5.87 11.27
C THR A 712 37.82 -6.56 12.64
N SER A 713 36.66 -6.99 13.15
CA SER A 713 36.56 -7.61 14.48
C SER A 713 35.50 -8.70 14.51
N PHE A 714 35.90 -9.91 14.87
CA PHE A 714 35.03 -11.09 14.97
C PHE A 714 34.75 -11.43 16.44
N TYR A 715 33.48 -11.54 16.82
CA TYR A 715 33.05 -11.69 18.20
C TYR A 715 32.68 -13.13 18.59
N LYS A 716 33.04 -13.55 19.81
CA LYS A 716 32.58 -14.79 20.45
C LYS A 716 32.40 -14.61 21.97
N PRO A 717 31.25 -14.97 22.56
CA PRO A 717 31.09 -15.00 24.01
C PRO A 717 31.80 -16.20 24.64
N LEU A 718 32.44 -16.00 25.79
CA LEU A 718 33.08 -17.06 26.61
C LEU A 718 32.40 -17.10 27.98
N ARG A 719 31.88 -18.26 28.41
CA ARG A 719 31.22 -18.39 29.72
C ARG A 719 32.20 -18.92 30.76
N ILE A 720 32.54 -18.14 31.77
CA ILE A 720 33.43 -18.55 32.87
C ILE A 720 32.62 -18.59 34.16
N GLU A 721 32.47 -19.76 34.78
CA GLU A 721 31.59 -19.99 35.93
C GLU A 721 32.24 -20.92 36.96
N THR A 722 31.90 -20.76 38.24
CA THR A 722 32.34 -21.71 39.27
C THR A 722 31.50 -22.98 39.23
N VAL A 723 32.03 -24.03 38.59
CA VAL A 723 31.37 -25.34 38.51
C VAL A 723 31.91 -26.25 39.62
N LYS A 724 31.05 -26.61 40.58
CA LYS A 724 31.36 -27.63 41.61
C LYS A 724 30.98 -29.03 41.10
N PRO A 725 31.83 -30.05 41.30
CA PRO A 725 31.48 -31.42 40.98
C PRO A 725 30.43 -31.96 41.96
N ASN A 726 29.56 -32.85 41.48
CA ASN A 726 28.60 -33.56 42.34
C ASN A 726 29.33 -34.45 43.37
N ARG A 727 28.85 -34.45 44.62
CA ARG A 727 29.34 -35.33 45.72
C ARG A 727 28.31 -36.39 46.12
N LEU A 728 27.06 -36.18 45.75
CA LEU A 728 25.99 -37.15 45.86
C LEU A 728 25.66 -37.69 44.46
N LYS A 729 25.41 -38.99 44.37
CA LYS A 729 24.78 -39.62 43.22
C LYS A 729 23.26 -39.48 43.39
N VAL A 730 22.67 -38.55 42.65
CA VAL A 730 21.22 -38.31 42.63
C VAL A 730 20.61 -39.04 41.43
N ARG A 731 19.46 -39.69 41.61
CA ARG A 731 18.73 -40.35 40.53
C ARG A 731 17.23 -40.25 40.76
N LEU A 732 16.50 -39.83 39.73
CA LEU A 732 15.04 -39.86 39.70
C LEU A 732 14.57 -40.98 38.78
N GLU A 733 13.88 -41.97 39.34
CA GLU A 733 13.23 -43.03 38.57
C GLU A 733 11.80 -42.58 38.23
N THR A 734 11.51 -42.42 36.95
CA THR A 734 10.20 -42.04 36.41
C THR A 734 10.06 -42.57 34.98
N ASP A 735 8.85 -42.53 34.43
CA ASP A 735 8.59 -42.98 33.06
C ASP A 735 9.32 -42.10 32.03
N SER A 736 9.71 -42.69 30.89
CA SER A 736 10.36 -41.96 29.80
C SER A 736 9.43 -40.94 29.11
N ILE A 737 8.12 -41.08 29.32
CA ILE A 737 7.07 -40.17 28.84
C ILE A 737 6.15 -39.82 30.01
N ILE A 738 6.06 -38.52 30.30
CA ILE A 738 5.12 -37.97 31.27
C ILE A 738 3.79 -37.75 30.54
N ASP A 739 2.82 -38.61 30.82
CA ASP A 739 1.47 -38.50 30.30
C ASP A 739 0.65 -37.50 31.12
N ALA A 740 0.57 -36.27 30.63
CA ALA A 740 -0.12 -35.19 31.33
C ALA A 740 -1.64 -35.37 31.37
N SER A 741 -2.21 -36.20 30.48
CA SER A 741 -3.65 -36.48 30.46
C SER A 741 -4.13 -37.17 31.74
N LYS A 742 -3.23 -37.85 32.46
CA LYS A 742 -3.52 -38.49 33.76
C LYS A 742 -3.54 -37.49 34.93
N GLY A 743 -3.01 -36.29 34.75
CA GLY A 743 -3.00 -35.22 35.76
C GLY A 743 -2.08 -35.42 36.97
N VAL A 744 -1.36 -36.53 37.05
CA VAL A 744 -0.48 -36.88 38.18
C VAL A 744 0.91 -37.33 37.72
N PHE A 745 1.94 -36.83 38.39
CA PHE A 745 3.33 -37.25 38.22
C PHE A 745 3.72 -38.17 39.37
N SER A 746 4.39 -39.28 39.04
CA SER A 746 4.93 -40.22 40.01
C SER A 746 6.39 -40.54 39.65
N GLY A 747 7.24 -40.55 40.67
CA GLY A 747 8.63 -40.94 40.55
C GLY A 747 9.24 -41.26 41.91
N THR A 748 10.42 -41.89 41.89
CA THR A 748 11.21 -42.20 43.09
C THR A 748 12.55 -41.50 43.00
N LEU A 749 12.78 -40.55 43.91
CA LEU A 749 14.07 -39.87 44.05
C LEU A 749 14.95 -40.69 45.01
N THR A 750 16.14 -41.05 44.55
CA THR A 750 17.16 -41.75 45.34
C THR A 750 18.45 -40.95 45.35
N SER A 751 19.14 -40.93 46.49
CA SER A 751 20.44 -40.30 46.60
C SER A 751 21.35 -41.02 47.59
N GLN A 752 22.63 -41.11 47.21
CA GLN A 752 23.68 -41.65 48.05
C GLN A 752 24.95 -40.83 47.87
N TRP A 753 25.80 -40.78 48.89
CA TRP A 753 27.15 -40.26 48.74
C TRP A 753 27.92 -41.07 47.71
N LEU A 754 28.83 -40.43 46.96
CA LEU A 754 29.65 -41.13 45.97
C LEU A 754 30.52 -42.24 46.58
N HIS A 755 30.79 -42.19 47.89
CA HIS A 755 31.46 -43.25 48.66
C HIS A 755 30.50 -44.35 49.19
N GLY A 756 29.22 -44.32 48.81
CA GLY A 756 28.25 -45.39 49.04
C GLY A 756 27.32 -45.27 50.26
N ALA A 757 27.49 -44.26 51.13
CA ALA A 757 26.56 -44.06 52.25
C ALA A 757 25.22 -43.46 51.78
N PRO A 758 24.07 -43.79 52.42
CA PRO A 758 22.78 -43.20 52.08
C PRO A 758 22.76 -41.70 52.40
N ALA A 759 22.11 -40.91 51.55
CA ALA A 759 21.90 -39.47 51.76
C ALA A 759 20.72 -39.23 52.73
N SER A 760 20.86 -39.68 53.97
CA SER A 760 19.78 -39.67 54.97
C SER A 760 19.34 -38.25 55.35
N ASN A 761 18.02 -38.02 55.39
CA ASN A 761 17.38 -36.79 55.88
C ASN A 761 17.83 -35.48 55.19
N LEU A 762 18.41 -35.58 53.99
CA LEU A 762 18.81 -34.41 53.22
C LEU A 762 17.61 -33.77 52.54
N LYS A 763 17.60 -32.43 52.48
CA LYS A 763 16.60 -31.67 51.71
C LYS A 763 16.77 -31.99 50.23
N SER A 764 15.66 -32.07 49.50
CA SER A 764 15.64 -32.41 48.09
C SER A 764 14.51 -31.70 47.36
N GLU A 765 14.74 -31.45 46.07
CA GLU A 765 13.83 -30.73 45.18
C GLU A 765 13.86 -31.36 43.79
N VAL A 766 12.72 -31.38 43.10
CA VAL A 766 12.61 -31.78 41.70
C VAL A 766 11.86 -30.71 40.94
N GLU A 767 12.44 -30.25 39.84
CA GLU A 767 11.89 -29.23 38.95
C GLU A 767 11.86 -29.75 37.51
N ILE A 768 10.86 -29.35 36.73
CA ILE A 768 10.75 -29.65 35.30
C ILE A 768 10.64 -28.36 34.50
N THR A 769 11.50 -28.20 33.50
CA THR A 769 11.41 -27.14 32.49
C THR A 769 10.86 -27.71 31.19
N LEU A 770 9.75 -27.18 30.71
CA LEU A 770 9.11 -27.62 29.47
C LEU A 770 9.53 -26.72 28.32
N SER A 771 9.95 -27.32 27.20
CA SER A 771 10.27 -26.62 25.96
C SER A 771 9.72 -27.34 24.74
N ARG A 772 9.51 -26.60 23.64
CA ARG A 772 9.07 -27.17 22.36
C ARG A 772 10.09 -28.21 21.83
N THR A 773 9.59 -29.24 21.15
CA THR A 773 10.41 -30.22 20.40
C THR A 773 9.84 -30.38 18.99
N GLU A 774 10.70 -30.49 17.97
CA GLU A 774 10.25 -30.60 16.58
C GLU A 774 9.96 -32.03 16.14
N ASN A 775 10.82 -32.97 16.54
CA ASN A 775 10.75 -34.37 16.10
C ASN A 775 10.61 -35.32 17.30
N PRO A 776 9.41 -35.46 17.89
CA PRO A 776 9.19 -36.32 19.05
C PRO A 776 9.11 -37.82 18.72
N PHE A 777 8.78 -38.19 17.48
CA PHE A 777 8.52 -39.59 17.08
C PHE A 777 9.59 -40.13 16.14
N SER A 778 10.29 -41.19 16.57
CA SER A 778 11.26 -41.88 15.73
C SER A 778 10.60 -42.52 14.51
N GLY A 779 11.24 -42.39 13.33
CA GLY A 779 10.71 -42.90 12.06
C GLY A 779 9.76 -41.94 11.32
N TYR A 780 9.39 -40.82 11.94
CA TYR A 780 8.46 -39.83 11.38
C TYR A 780 9.09 -38.44 11.20
N ASN A 781 10.41 -38.35 11.01
CA ASN A 781 11.15 -37.08 10.90
C ASN A 781 10.73 -36.17 9.73
N LYS A 782 9.96 -36.70 8.76
CA LYS A 782 9.38 -35.94 7.64
C LYS A 782 7.97 -35.39 7.93
N TYR A 783 7.39 -35.72 9.09
CA TYR A 783 6.08 -35.26 9.51
C TYR A 783 6.22 -34.14 10.54
N VAL A 784 5.33 -33.15 10.44
CA VAL A 784 5.20 -32.08 11.43
C VAL A 784 4.09 -32.45 12.41
N PHE A 785 4.40 -32.34 13.70
CA PHE A 785 3.49 -32.64 14.81
C PHE A 785 3.21 -31.42 15.69
N ASN A 786 3.69 -30.24 15.31
CA ASN A 786 3.47 -29.00 16.06
C ASN A 786 2.37 -28.18 15.41
N ASN A 787 1.54 -27.54 16.23
CA ASN A 787 0.60 -26.51 15.84
C ASN A 787 1.35 -25.19 15.59
N PRO A 788 1.44 -24.70 14.34
CA PRO A 788 2.13 -23.46 14.04
C PRO A 788 1.37 -22.20 14.51
N LEU A 789 0.14 -22.35 15.02
CA LEU A 789 -0.65 -21.23 15.55
C LEU A 789 -0.31 -20.86 17.00
N PHE A 790 0.42 -21.71 17.72
CA PHE A 790 0.77 -21.46 19.12
C PHE A 790 2.26 -21.21 19.30
N LYS A 791 2.58 -20.10 19.99
CA LYS A 791 3.91 -19.83 20.52
C LYS A 791 3.97 -20.36 21.95
N PHE A 792 4.92 -21.26 22.21
CA PHE A 792 5.10 -21.85 23.53
C PHE A 792 6.34 -21.30 24.21
N GLU A 793 6.12 -20.55 25.29
CA GLU A 793 7.20 -20.05 26.12
C GLU A 793 7.75 -21.15 27.04
N THR A 794 9.07 -21.15 27.23
CA THR A 794 9.73 -22.13 28.10
C THR A 794 9.39 -21.84 29.56
N ASN A 795 8.67 -22.74 30.21
CA ASN A 795 8.20 -22.58 31.59
C ASN A 795 8.80 -23.65 32.51
N SER A 796 9.08 -23.28 33.77
CA SER A 796 9.61 -24.18 34.79
C SER A 796 8.64 -24.38 35.94
N TYR A 797 8.49 -25.63 36.38
CA TYR A 797 7.54 -26.03 37.42
C TYR A 797 8.22 -26.89 38.47
N LYS A 798 7.93 -26.63 39.73
CA LYS A 798 8.39 -27.46 40.85
C LYS A 798 7.48 -28.69 40.98
N LEU A 799 8.05 -29.89 40.83
CA LEU A 799 7.34 -31.16 41.02
C LEU A 799 7.39 -31.61 42.48
N PHE A 800 8.49 -31.36 43.20
CA PHE A 800 8.62 -31.82 44.58
C PHE A 800 9.58 -30.97 45.38
N GLU A 801 9.27 -30.80 46.67
CA GLU A 801 10.17 -30.26 47.69
C GLU A 801 9.95 -31.04 48.99
N GLY A 802 11.01 -31.61 49.55
CA GLY A 802 10.91 -32.45 50.74
C GLY A 802 12.25 -32.95 51.24
N THR A 803 12.23 -34.01 52.05
CA THR A 803 13.44 -34.65 52.61
C THR A 803 13.49 -36.12 52.24
N LEU A 804 14.71 -36.64 52.04
CA LEU A 804 14.95 -38.05 51.85
C LEU A 804 14.79 -38.81 53.19
N ASN A 805 14.31 -40.04 53.15
CA ASN A 805 14.19 -40.88 54.36
C ASN A 805 15.56 -41.41 54.84
N ALA A 806 15.56 -42.25 55.88
CA ALA A 806 16.77 -42.84 56.45
C ALA A 806 17.64 -43.63 55.44
N SER A 807 17.02 -44.17 54.40
CA SER A 807 17.69 -44.93 53.32
C SER A 807 18.09 -44.06 52.13
N GLY A 808 17.88 -42.74 52.17
CA GLY A 808 18.19 -41.83 51.06
C GLY A 808 17.15 -41.83 49.93
N VAL A 809 15.89 -42.14 50.23
CA VAL A 809 14.80 -42.26 49.24
C VAL A 809 13.65 -41.31 49.56
N ALA A 810 13.04 -40.70 48.54
CA ALA A 810 11.78 -39.96 48.63
C ALA A 810 10.84 -40.29 47.46
N GLY A 811 9.54 -40.40 47.76
CA GLY A 811 8.49 -40.50 46.73
C GLY A 811 8.15 -39.11 46.20
N VAL A 812 8.19 -38.96 44.88
CA VAL A 812 7.91 -37.71 44.15
C VAL A 812 6.52 -37.84 43.52
N ASN A 813 5.49 -37.43 44.27
CA ASN A 813 4.10 -37.45 43.82
C ASN A 813 3.55 -36.03 43.75
N SER A 814 3.14 -35.58 42.57
CA SER A 814 2.64 -34.22 42.38
C SER A 814 1.53 -34.16 41.34
N ARG A 815 0.78 -33.06 41.33
CA ARG A 815 -0.04 -32.73 40.15
C ARG A 815 0.89 -32.33 39.01
N ILE A 816 0.58 -32.81 37.81
CA ILE A 816 1.32 -32.39 36.61
C ILE A 816 0.90 -30.95 36.26
N PRO A 817 1.85 -30.05 35.98
CA PRO A 817 1.51 -28.70 35.51
C PRO A 817 0.80 -28.77 34.15
N VAL A 818 -0.31 -28.03 33.99
CA VAL A 818 -1.00 -27.94 32.70
C VAL A 818 -0.22 -26.98 31.79
N ALA A 819 0.31 -27.50 30.69
CA ALA A 819 0.94 -26.70 29.65
C ALA A 819 -0.12 -26.16 28.69
N GLU A 820 -0.78 -25.06 29.08
CA GLU A 820 -1.71 -24.34 28.20
C GLU A 820 -1.00 -23.94 26.89
N SER A 821 -1.69 -24.04 25.76
CA SER A 821 -1.16 -23.70 24.43
C SER A 821 0.06 -24.52 23.98
N ALA A 822 0.26 -25.73 24.51
CA ALA A 822 1.29 -26.63 24.00
C ALA A 822 1.07 -26.95 22.50
N PRO A 823 2.02 -26.67 21.59
CA PRO A 823 1.83 -26.88 20.16
C PRO A 823 1.83 -28.37 19.78
N GLY A 824 2.35 -29.24 20.63
CA GLY A 824 2.46 -30.67 20.38
C GLY A 824 3.14 -31.35 21.56
N MET A 825 3.88 -32.43 21.31
CA MET A 825 4.73 -33.06 22.32
C MET A 825 5.76 -32.03 22.82
N LEU A 826 6.07 -32.03 24.11
CA LEU A 826 7.08 -31.16 24.69
C LEU A 826 8.27 -31.99 25.18
N ARG A 827 9.42 -31.34 25.31
CA ARG A 827 10.58 -31.88 26.01
C ARG A 827 10.59 -31.34 27.44
N GLY A 828 10.55 -32.24 28.41
CA GLY A 828 10.72 -31.92 29.82
C GLY A 828 12.16 -32.14 30.26
N ASN A 829 12.87 -31.08 30.62
CA ASN A 829 14.17 -31.16 31.28
C ASN A 829 13.94 -31.17 32.80
N ILE A 830 14.13 -32.34 33.42
CA ILE A 830 13.90 -32.56 34.84
C ILE A 830 15.21 -32.45 35.58
N VAL A 831 15.29 -31.53 36.53
CA VAL A 831 16.45 -31.33 37.39
C VAL A 831 16.09 -31.73 38.82
N SER A 832 16.74 -32.79 39.30
CA SER A 832 16.63 -33.25 40.69
C SER A 832 17.82 -32.75 41.50
N ARG A 833 17.58 -32.07 42.61
CA ARG A 833 18.59 -31.46 43.49
C ARG A 833 18.51 -32.08 44.88
N VAL A 834 19.66 -32.39 45.47
CA VAL A 834 19.77 -32.83 46.87
C VAL A 834 20.80 -31.96 47.58
N PHE A 835 20.38 -31.36 48.69
CA PHE A 835 21.12 -30.37 49.44
C PHE A 835 21.80 -31.01 50.65
N GLU A 836 23.11 -30.80 50.76
CA GLU A 836 23.89 -31.10 51.95
C GLU A 836 23.46 -30.20 53.12
N THR A 837 23.73 -30.61 54.36
CA THR A 837 23.43 -29.80 55.56
C THR A 837 24.14 -28.44 55.56
N GLY A 838 25.29 -28.33 54.89
CA GLY A 838 26.02 -27.08 54.69
C GLY A 838 25.46 -26.16 53.60
N GLY A 839 24.38 -26.55 52.91
CA GLY A 839 23.72 -25.75 51.87
C GLY A 839 24.24 -25.98 50.44
N ASP A 840 25.36 -26.70 50.25
CA ASP A 840 25.81 -27.16 48.93
C ASP A 840 24.81 -28.17 48.34
N MET A 841 24.76 -28.30 47.01
CA MET A 841 23.86 -29.23 46.34
C MET A 841 24.57 -30.06 45.28
N SER A 842 24.14 -31.31 45.13
CA SER A 842 24.39 -32.11 43.93
C SER A 842 23.09 -32.26 43.15
N PHE A 843 23.18 -32.28 41.82
CA PHE A 843 22.01 -32.38 40.98
C PHE A 843 22.17 -33.42 39.87
N TYR A 844 21.04 -33.93 39.39
CA TYR A 844 20.95 -34.81 38.24
C TYR A 844 19.90 -34.26 37.29
N ALA A 845 20.30 -34.01 36.04
CA ALA A 845 19.42 -33.56 34.98
C ALA A 845 19.12 -34.75 34.05
N GLN A 846 17.85 -34.95 33.75
CA GLN A 846 17.39 -35.95 32.79
C GLN A 846 16.30 -35.36 31.92
N THR A 847 16.13 -35.91 30.72
CA THR A 847 15.05 -35.51 29.82
C THR A 847 13.98 -36.59 29.75
N ALA A 848 12.73 -36.19 29.81
CA ALA A 848 11.58 -37.03 29.46
C ALA A 848 10.73 -36.30 28.42
N TYR A 849 10.00 -37.05 27.61
CA TYR A 849 8.94 -36.42 26.81
C TYR A 849 7.77 -36.07 27.72
N TYR A 850 7.14 -34.95 27.45
CA TYR A 850 5.94 -34.50 28.14
C TYR A 850 4.80 -34.48 27.13
N SER A 851 3.78 -35.30 27.36
CA SER A 851 2.69 -35.53 26.43
C SER A 851 1.40 -34.88 26.92
N PRO A 852 1.04 -33.68 26.42
CA PRO A 852 -0.23 -33.03 26.73
C PRO A 852 -1.44 -33.74 26.10
N TYR A 853 -1.22 -34.49 25.01
CA TYR A 853 -2.28 -35.15 24.25
C TYR A 853 -2.14 -36.68 24.30
N GLY A 854 -3.27 -37.38 24.29
CA GLY A 854 -3.31 -38.85 24.23
C GLY A 854 -3.11 -39.43 22.82
N VAL A 855 -3.26 -38.62 21.77
CA VAL A 855 -3.01 -38.95 20.37
C VAL A 855 -2.51 -37.70 19.65
N TYR A 856 -1.61 -37.87 18.67
CA TYR A 856 -1.02 -36.82 17.87
C TYR A 856 -1.33 -37.01 16.40
N ALA A 857 -2.05 -36.06 15.81
CA ALA A 857 -2.10 -35.91 14.36
C ALA A 857 -0.78 -35.31 13.85
N GLY A 858 -0.23 -35.87 12.78
CA GLY A 858 0.94 -35.37 12.07
C GLY A 858 0.68 -35.26 10.57
N VAL A 859 1.26 -34.25 9.94
CA VAL A 859 1.11 -33.99 8.50
C VAL A 859 2.47 -33.95 7.82
N LYS A 860 2.56 -34.56 6.64
CA LYS A 860 3.73 -34.53 5.77
C LYS A 860 3.33 -33.93 4.43
N THR A 861 4.05 -32.90 4.02
CA THR A 861 3.95 -32.31 2.69
C THR A 861 4.62 -33.23 1.66
N PRO A 862 4.11 -33.26 0.41
CA PRO A 862 4.82 -33.92 -0.68
C PRO A 862 6.20 -33.28 -0.88
N GLU A 863 7.16 -34.07 -1.36
CA GLU A 863 8.48 -33.56 -1.72
C GLU A 863 8.33 -32.66 -2.96
N THR A 864 8.93 -31.48 -2.92
CA THR A 864 9.02 -30.59 -4.07
C THR A 864 10.14 -31.05 -4.99
N GLU A 865 10.01 -30.79 -6.29
CA GLU A 865 11.15 -30.91 -7.21
C GLU A 865 12.24 -29.86 -6.84
N ALA A 866 13.36 -29.87 -7.56
CA ALA A 866 14.49 -28.95 -7.37
C ALA A 866 14.16 -27.45 -7.62
N SER A 867 12.88 -27.11 -7.78
CA SER A 867 12.34 -25.76 -7.95
C SER A 867 11.79 -25.16 -6.66
N GLY A 868 11.66 -25.95 -5.58
CA GLY A 868 11.26 -25.47 -4.26
C GLY A 868 9.76 -25.20 -4.06
N PHE A 869 8.90 -25.58 -5.01
CA PHE A 869 7.44 -25.36 -4.93
C PHE A 869 6.61 -26.52 -5.48
N LEU A 870 5.32 -26.55 -5.11
CA LEU A 870 4.33 -27.44 -5.70
C LEU A 870 3.67 -26.75 -6.89
N GLU A 871 3.24 -27.49 -7.92
CA GLU A 871 2.69 -26.88 -9.13
C GLU A 871 1.16 -26.74 -9.09
N THR A 872 0.64 -25.67 -9.72
CA THR A 872 -0.79 -25.54 -10.02
C THR A 872 -1.28 -26.62 -10.97
N ASP A 873 -2.59 -26.84 -10.98
CA ASP A 873 -3.31 -27.81 -11.83
C ASP A 873 -2.85 -29.28 -11.63
N LYS A 874 -2.04 -29.53 -10.57
CA LYS A 874 -1.62 -30.86 -10.13
C LYS A 874 -2.20 -31.20 -8.76
N PRO A 875 -2.69 -32.44 -8.54
CA PRO A 875 -3.13 -32.87 -7.22
C PRO A 875 -1.99 -32.90 -6.21
N ILE A 876 -2.11 -32.09 -5.16
CA ILE A 876 -1.25 -32.07 -3.98
C ILE A 876 -1.80 -33.08 -2.96
N VAL A 877 -0.98 -34.05 -2.57
CA VAL A 877 -1.38 -35.10 -1.62
C VAL A 877 -0.54 -34.96 -0.35
N PHE A 878 -1.20 -34.62 0.75
CA PHE A 878 -0.59 -34.60 2.08
C PHE A 878 -0.80 -35.95 2.76
N ASP A 879 0.28 -36.55 3.24
CA ASP A 879 0.20 -37.76 4.06
C ASP A 879 -0.10 -37.35 5.51
N VAL A 880 -1.12 -37.97 6.11
CA VAL A 880 -1.52 -37.73 7.51
C VAL A 880 -1.31 -39.01 8.32
N VAL A 881 -0.80 -38.86 9.54
CA VAL A 881 -0.59 -39.96 10.48
C VAL A 881 -1.17 -39.60 11.84
N THR A 882 -1.67 -40.60 12.56
CA THR A 882 -2.14 -40.46 13.95
C THR A 882 -1.41 -41.45 14.83
N LEU A 883 -0.71 -40.93 15.83
CA LEU A 883 0.18 -41.70 16.71
C LEU A 883 -0.22 -41.54 18.18
N ASP A 884 -0.02 -42.59 18.98
CA ASP A 884 -0.01 -42.47 20.44
C ASP A 884 1.29 -41.77 20.91
N PRO A 885 1.42 -41.40 22.21
CA PRO A 885 2.62 -40.75 22.72
C PRO A 885 3.91 -41.58 22.55
N TYR A 886 3.79 -42.89 22.33
CA TYR A 886 4.91 -43.82 22.14
C TYR A 886 5.25 -44.03 20.65
N GLY A 887 4.58 -43.33 19.73
CA GLY A 887 4.81 -43.42 18.29
C GLY A 887 4.14 -44.63 17.63
N LYS A 888 3.20 -45.30 18.28
CA LYS A 888 2.41 -46.37 17.66
C LYS A 888 1.22 -45.79 16.93
N LYS A 889 0.91 -46.33 15.74
CA LYS A 889 -0.23 -45.89 14.93
C LYS A 889 -1.57 -46.17 15.62
N VAL A 890 -2.45 -45.18 15.61
CA VAL A 890 -3.81 -45.24 16.18
C VAL A 890 -4.83 -44.85 15.13
N SER A 891 -5.85 -45.67 14.91
CA SER A 891 -6.92 -45.32 13.96
C SER A 891 -7.83 -44.21 14.52
N ARG A 892 -8.20 -43.25 13.66
CA ARG A 892 -9.19 -42.20 13.96
C ARG A 892 -10.16 -42.02 12.80
N ASP A 893 -11.42 -41.75 13.11
CA ASP A 893 -12.48 -41.56 12.10
C ASP A 893 -12.82 -40.08 11.85
N ASN A 894 -12.28 -39.17 12.66
CA ASN A 894 -12.65 -37.76 12.72
C ASN A 894 -11.42 -36.82 12.75
N VAL A 895 -10.52 -36.98 11.79
CA VAL A 895 -9.39 -36.05 11.62
C VAL A 895 -9.82 -34.91 10.69
N GLU A 896 -10.00 -33.73 11.24
CA GLU A 896 -10.37 -32.51 10.51
C GLU A 896 -9.14 -31.91 9.83
N TYR A 897 -9.29 -31.43 8.59
CA TYR A 897 -8.28 -30.60 7.94
C TYR A 897 -8.86 -29.25 7.50
N LYS A 898 -8.02 -28.23 7.53
CA LYS A 898 -8.30 -26.91 6.98
C LYS A 898 -7.07 -26.40 6.23
N ILE A 899 -7.28 -25.80 5.06
CA ILE A 899 -6.25 -25.19 4.26
C ILE A 899 -6.63 -23.72 4.06
N TYR A 900 -5.69 -22.83 4.35
CA TYR A 900 -5.84 -21.38 4.23
C TYR A 900 -4.89 -20.84 3.17
N LYS A 901 -5.32 -19.88 2.36
CA LYS A 901 -4.42 -19.05 1.54
C LYS A 901 -3.88 -17.94 2.42
N LEU A 902 -2.56 -17.76 2.46
CA LEU A 902 -1.89 -16.74 3.25
C LEU A 902 -1.65 -15.50 2.39
N ASN A 903 -2.11 -14.33 2.84
CA ASN A 903 -1.83 -13.06 2.19
C ASN A 903 -0.46 -12.54 2.63
N TRP A 904 0.33 -12.01 1.70
CA TRP A 904 1.63 -11.41 2.03
C TRP A 904 1.39 -10.03 2.67
N SER A 905 1.86 -9.79 3.89
CA SER A 905 1.69 -8.48 4.56
C SER A 905 3.05 -7.92 5.00
N TRP A 906 3.28 -6.65 4.63
CA TRP A 906 4.49 -5.84 4.79
C TRP A 906 4.75 -5.37 6.25
N TRP A 907 4.66 -6.24 7.24
CA TRP A 907 5.12 -5.88 8.59
C TRP A 907 5.82 -7.06 9.27
N TRP A 908 7.15 -7.01 9.29
CA TRP A 908 7.92 -7.79 10.25
C TRP A 908 9.05 -6.92 10.81
N ASN A 909 8.76 -6.31 11.95
CA ASN A 909 9.76 -6.23 12.99
C ASN A 909 9.39 -7.28 14.05
N SER A 910 9.95 -8.48 13.89
CA SER A 910 10.11 -9.58 14.88
C SER A 910 9.85 -10.96 14.26
N SER A 911 10.87 -11.55 13.64
CA SER A 911 11.25 -12.98 13.62
C SER A 911 10.25 -14.17 13.62
N GLU A 912 8.93 -14.04 13.75
CA GLU A 912 7.98 -15.17 13.74
C GLU A 912 6.56 -14.74 13.32
N GLU A 913 6.13 -15.20 12.13
CA GLU A 913 4.80 -14.99 11.57
C GLU A 913 3.68 -15.38 12.53
N ASP A 914 2.85 -14.42 12.97
CA ASP A 914 1.72 -14.67 13.90
C ASP A 914 0.51 -15.20 13.12
N LEU A 915 0.63 -16.46 12.70
CA LEU A 915 -0.40 -17.21 11.99
C LEU A 915 -1.67 -17.38 12.83
N GLY A 916 -1.56 -17.32 14.16
CA GLY A 916 -2.69 -17.41 15.08
C GLY A 916 -3.65 -16.24 14.91
N SER A 917 -3.14 -15.01 14.88
CA SER A 917 -3.95 -13.81 14.62
C SER A 917 -4.58 -13.83 13.22
N TYR A 918 -3.85 -14.31 12.21
CA TYR A 918 -4.31 -14.39 10.83
C TYR A 918 -5.50 -15.35 10.68
N VAL A 919 -5.37 -16.57 11.23
CA VAL A 919 -6.43 -17.59 11.13
C VAL A 919 -7.65 -17.26 11.99
N ASN A 920 -7.48 -16.47 13.06
CA ASN A 920 -8.59 -16.02 13.91
C ASN A 920 -9.30 -14.76 13.39
N ASN A 921 -8.79 -14.12 12.33
CA ASN A 921 -9.44 -12.97 11.71
C ASN A 921 -10.73 -13.41 11.00
N THR A 922 -11.85 -12.78 11.35
CA THR A 922 -13.18 -13.10 10.80
C THR A 922 -13.29 -12.89 9.28
N ALA A 923 -12.38 -12.13 8.67
CA ALA A 923 -12.29 -11.96 7.22
C ALA A 923 -11.61 -13.12 6.49
N VAL A 924 -10.93 -14.04 7.20
CA VAL A 924 -10.13 -15.12 6.60
C VAL A 924 -10.93 -16.43 6.60
N SER A 925 -11.35 -16.87 5.41
CA SER A 925 -12.02 -18.16 5.20
C SER A 925 -11.03 -19.22 4.68
N PRO A 926 -11.13 -20.50 5.11
CA PRO A 926 -10.31 -21.57 4.56
C PRO A 926 -10.67 -21.82 3.10
N VAL A 927 -9.65 -21.99 2.25
CA VAL A 927 -9.83 -22.34 0.82
C VAL A 927 -10.20 -23.80 0.61
N ALA A 928 -9.90 -24.67 1.58
CA ALA A 928 -10.43 -26.02 1.64
C ALA A 928 -10.58 -26.48 3.09
N ASN A 929 -11.58 -27.29 3.38
CA ASN A 929 -11.73 -27.98 4.65
C ASN A 929 -12.42 -29.33 4.45
N GLY A 930 -12.32 -30.20 5.45
CA GLY A 930 -12.98 -31.51 5.41
C GLY A 930 -12.60 -32.40 6.59
N VAL A 931 -13.09 -33.63 6.57
CA VAL A 931 -12.81 -34.66 7.57
C VAL A 931 -12.31 -35.92 6.86
N ILE A 932 -11.22 -36.49 7.35
CA ILE A 932 -10.66 -37.77 6.87
C ILE A 932 -10.58 -38.78 8.01
N SER A 933 -10.53 -40.06 7.65
CA SER A 933 -10.17 -41.15 8.56
C SER A 933 -8.72 -41.56 8.34
N THR A 934 -8.12 -42.11 9.40
CA THR A 934 -6.74 -42.63 9.42
C THR A 934 -6.79 -44.13 9.72
N SER A 935 -7.16 -44.95 8.74
CA SER A 935 -7.23 -46.41 8.92
C SER A 935 -5.84 -47.01 9.16
N GLY A 936 -5.65 -47.71 10.28
CA GLY A 936 -4.33 -48.19 10.68
C GLY A 936 -3.37 -47.04 11.02
N GLY A 937 -3.90 -45.88 11.41
CA GLY A 937 -3.19 -44.65 11.74
C GLY A 937 -2.55 -43.94 10.54
N SER A 938 -3.07 -44.13 9.33
CA SER A 938 -2.59 -43.42 8.13
C SER A 938 -3.77 -42.95 7.27
N GLY A 939 -3.68 -41.71 6.77
CA GLY A 939 -4.70 -41.07 5.95
C GLY A 939 -4.07 -40.13 4.94
N LYS A 940 -4.87 -39.56 4.04
CA LYS A 940 -4.41 -38.63 3.00
C LYS A 940 -5.38 -37.48 2.82
N VAL A 941 -4.86 -36.27 2.71
CA VAL A 941 -5.62 -35.08 2.28
C VAL A 941 -5.22 -34.76 0.85
N LYS A 942 -6.20 -34.56 -0.04
CA LYS A 942 -5.98 -34.13 -1.41
C LYS A 942 -6.39 -32.66 -1.53
N PHE A 943 -5.56 -31.88 -2.19
CA PHE A 943 -5.80 -30.47 -2.48
C PHE A 943 -5.27 -30.15 -3.87
N GLN A 944 -5.77 -29.11 -4.50
CA GLN A 944 -5.26 -28.62 -5.78
C GLN A 944 -5.45 -27.10 -5.78
N VAL A 945 -4.50 -26.41 -6.40
CA VAL A 945 -4.62 -24.98 -6.70
C VAL A 945 -4.73 -24.88 -8.21
N ASP A 946 -5.81 -24.29 -8.70
CA ASP A 946 -6.05 -24.13 -10.12
C ASP A 946 -5.45 -22.81 -10.63
N TYR A 947 -4.85 -22.81 -11.82
CA TYR A 947 -4.38 -21.58 -12.44
C TYR A 947 -5.56 -20.59 -12.63
N PRO A 948 -5.37 -19.27 -12.38
CA PRO A 948 -4.12 -18.58 -12.12
C PRO A 948 -3.76 -18.41 -10.63
N ASP A 949 -4.40 -19.12 -9.70
CA ASP A 949 -4.06 -18.99 -8.28
C ASP A 949 -2.66 -19.53 -7.97
N TRP A 950 -1.92 -18.86 -7.09
CA TRP A 950 -0.61 -19.28 -6.60
C TRP A 950 -0.34 -18.62 -5.23
N GLY A 951 0.77 -19.00 -4.60
CA GLY A 951 1.26 -18.36 -3.38
C GLY A 951 1.42 -19.32 -2.20
N ARG A 952 1.39 -18.74 -0.99
CA ARG A 952 1.58 -19.48 0.26
C ARG A 952 0.24 -20.00 0.79
N TYR A 953 0.26 -21.23 1.27
CA TYR A 953 -0.89 -21.88 1.88
C TYR A 953 -0.49 -22.52 3.21
N LEU A 954 -1.41 -22.54 4.17
CA LEU A 954 -1.25 -23.20 5.46
C LEU A 954 -2.21 -24.37 5.55
N ILE A 955 -1.70 -25.60 5.75
CA ILE A 955 -2.53 -26.77 6.09
C ILE A 955 -2.49 -27.00 7.60
N LEU A 956 -3.67 -27.17 8.21
CA LEU A 956 -3.87 -27.61 9.58
C LEU A 956 -4.62 -28.94 9.58
N VAL A 957 -4.19 -29.87 10.43
CA VAL A 957 -4.79 -31.18 10.63
C VAL A 957 -5.02 -31.39 12.13
N LYS A 958 -6.27 -31.63 12.52
CA LYS A 958 -6.71 -31.74 13.91
C LYS A 958 -7.36 -33.10 14.18
N ASP A 959 -6.88 -33.80 15.20
CA ASP A 959 -7.58 -34.96 15.77
C ASP A 959 -8.69 -34.44 16.70
N ALA A 960 -9.96 -34.54 16.31
CA ALA A 960 -11.06 -34.03 17.12
C ALA A 960 -11.23 -34.77 18.47
N GLY A 961 -10.74 -36.02 18.57
CA GLY A 961 -10.79 -36.81 19.80
C GLY A 961 -9.83 -36.32 20.89
N SER A 962 -8.56 -36.04 20.55
CA SER A 962 -7.56 -35.53 21.49
C SER A 962 -7.47 -34.00 21.55
N GLY A 963 -7.97 -33.31 20.53
CA GLY A 963 -7.78 -31.87 20.35
C GLY A 963 -6.43 -31.48 19.76
N HIS A 964 -5.50 -32.42 19.54
CA HIS A 964 -4.19 -32.13 18.98
C HIS A 964 -4.30 -31.63 17.54
N THR A 965 -3.61 -30.53 17.23
CA THR A 965 -3.54 -29.95 15.89
C THR A 965 -2.08 -29.86 15.46
N ALA A 966 -1.79 -30.24 14.22
CA ALA A 966 -0.50 -30.01 13.58
C ALA A 966 -0.69 -29.22 12.29
N GLY A 967 0.32 -28.49 11.86
CA GLY A 967 0.23 -27.75 10.61
C GLY A 967 1.55 -27.32 10.04
N THR A 968 1.53 -26.99 8.75
CA THR A 968 2.72 -26.52 8.03
C THR A 968 2.34 -25.63 6.85
N ILE A 969 3.27 -24.76 6.46
CA ILE A 969 3.14 -23.88 5.30
C ILE A 969 3.72 -24.58 4.09
N PHE A 970 3.04 -24.49 2.96
CA PHE A 970 3.53 -24.95 1.67
C PHE A 970 3.31 -23.86 0.62
N TYR A 971 4.14 -23.86 -0.41
CA TYR A 971 4.08 -22.87 -1.48
C TYR A 971 3.70 -23.56 -2.78
N VAL A 972 2.73 -22.98 -3.49
CA VAL A 972 2.25 -23.46 -4.78
C VAL A 972 2.53 -22.38 -5.82
N ASP A 973 3.12 -22.77 -6.94
CA ASP A 973 3.45 -21.87 -8.04
C ASP A 973 3.02 -22.48 -9.37
N TRP A 974 2.98 -21.66 -10.42
CA TRP A 974 2.70 -22.11 -11.76
C TRP A 974 3.84 -23.00 -12.27
N ALA A 975 3.48 -24.07 -12.99
CA ALA A 975 4.46 -24.90 -13.67
C ALA A 975 5.34 -24.03 -14.60
N SER A 976 6.60 -24.42 -14.77
CA SER A 976 7.60 -23.68 -15.56
C SER A 976 7.18 -23.39 -17.01
N THR A 977 6.23 -24.16 -17.54
CA THR A 977 5.65 -24.00 -18.89
C THR A 977 4.62 -22.87 -19.00
N TYR A 978 4.00 -22.44 -17.90
CA TYR A 978 3.08 -21.31 -17.88
C TYR A 978 3.91 -20.03 -17.70
N GLY A 979 4.03 -19.22 -18.76
CA GLY A 979 4.77 -17.95 -18.71
C GLY A 979 4.38 -17.12 -17.50
N ARG A 980 5.38 -16.56 -16.79
CA ARG A 980 5.19 -15.97 -15.45
C ARG A 980 4.71 -14.52 -15.48
N SER A 981 4.43 -13.99 -16.68
CA SER A 981 3.98 -12.63 -16.95
C SER A 981 2.64 -12.24 -16.34
N ASN A 982 1.78 -13.20 -15.97
CA ASN A 982 0.44 -12.91 -15.44
C ASN A 982 0.38 -12.83 -13.90
N LYS A 983 1.52 -12.98 -13.21
CA LYS A 983 1.56 -12.93 -11.75
C LYS A 983 1.37 -11.50 -11.23
N THR A 984 0.14 -11.06 -11.09
CA THR A 984 -0.19 -9.79 -10.43
C THR A 984 -0.46 -10.06 -8.94
N ASP A 985 0.57 -10.17 -8.12
CA ASP A 985 0.42 -10.09 -6.66
C ASP A 985 0.51 -8.62 -6.21
N PRO A 986 -0.57 -8.03 -5.69
CA PRO A 986 -0.59 -6.65 -5.21
C PRO A 986 0.31 -6.41 -3.98
N ASN A 987 0.80 -7.46 -3.31
CA ASN A 987 1.52 -7.31 -2.04
C ASN A 987 3.01 -7.00 -2.19
N GLY A 988 3.51 -6.97 -3.43
CA GLY A 988 4.87 -6.57 -3.77
C GLY A 988 4.88 -5.62 -4.96
N LEU A 989 4.13 -4.51 -4.90
CA LEU A 989 3.97 -3.56 -6.01
C LEU A 989 5.30 -3.18 -6.70
N THR A 990 6.43 -3.13 -5.98
CA THR A 990 7.76 -2.79 -6.52
C THR A 990 8.68 -4.00 -6.76
N MET A 991 8.20 -5.22 -6.58
CA MET A 991 8.98 -6.45 -6.70
C MET A 991 8.92 -7.00 -8.13
N LEU A 992 10.08 -7.35 -8.68
CA LEU A 992 10.22 -8.08 -9.93
C LEU A 992 10.38 -9.56 -9.62
N SER A 993 9.40 -10.38 -9.99
CA SER A 993 9.53 -11.84 -9.93
C SER A 993 10.21 -12.35 -11.21
N PHE A 994 11.43 -12.85 -11.09
CA PHE A 994 12.14 -13.51 -12.20
C PHE A 994 12.66 -14.88 -11.78
N SER A 995 13.02 -15.70 -12.76
CA SER A 995 13.48 -17.07 -12.50
C SER A 995 14.74 -17.43 -13.26
N THR A 996 15.40 -18.49 -12.82
CA THR A 996 16.54 -19.12 -13.49
C THR A 996 16.20 -20.56 -13.83
N ASP A 997 16.85 -21.12 -14.85
CA ASP A 997 16.62 -22.50 -15.30
C ASP A 997 17.07 -23.57 -14.29
N LYS A 998 18.07 -23.25 -13.45
CA LYS A 998 18.51 -24.05 -12.31
C LYS A 998 18.68 -23.22 -11.05
N GLU A 999 18.72 -23.89 -9.89
CA GLU A 999 19.06 -23.29 -8.59
C GLU A 999 20.56 -23.22 -8.33
N THR A 1000 21.34 -24.18 -8.82
CA THR A 1000 22.80 -24.23 -8.65
C THR A 1000 23.48 -24.48 -9.99
N TYR A 1001 24.69 -23.96 -10.14
CA TYR A 1001 25.47 -24.10 -11.37
C TYR A 1001 26.92 -24.44 -11.05
N ALA A 1002 27.54 -25.22 -11.93
CA ALA A 1002 29.00 -25.38 -11.92
C ALA A 1002 29.67 -24.26 -12.70
N VAL A 1003 30.92 -23.94 -12.35
CA VAL A 1003 31.75 -22.99 -13.12
C VAL A 1003 31.86 -23.47 -14.57
N GLY A 1004 31.59 -22.58 -15.52
CA GLY A 1004 31.56 -22.86 -16.95
C GLY A 1004 30.19 -23.22 -17.52
N GLU A 1005 29.18 -23.49 -16.68
CA GLU A 1005 27.78 -23.63 -17.15
C GLU A 1005 27.20 -22.28 -17.62
N THR A 1006 26.16 -22.35 -18.45
CA THR A 1006 25.38 -21.16 -18.86
C THR A 1006 24.11 -21.10 -18.03
N ALA A 1007 23.91 -20.00 -17.31
CA ALA A 1007 22.66 -19.70 -16.63
C ALA A 1007 21.71 -18.94 -17.57
N THR A 1008 20.43 -19.30 -17.52
CA THR A 1008 19.35 -18.64 -18.26
C THR A 1008 18.39 -18.02 -17.28
N VAL A 1009 18.27 -16.70 -17.34
CA VAL A 1009 17.36 -15.89 -16.54
C VAL A 1009 16.14 -15.56 -17.37
N ILE A 1010 14.94 -15.80 -16.84
CA ILE A 1010 13.67 -15.50 -17.49
C ILE A 1010 13.05 -14.29 -16.77
N ILE A 1011 12.95 -13.18 -17.49
CA ILE A 1011 12.44 -11.90 -17.00
C ILE A 1011 11.05 -11.68 -17.62
N PRO A 1012 10.02 -11.35 -16.82
CA PRO A 1012 8.67 -11.15 -17.33
C PRO A 1012 8.60 -10.07 -18.41
N LYS A 1013 7.69 -10.26 -19.39
CA LYS A 1013 7.37 -9.22 -20.38
C LYS A 1013 6.89 -7.92 -19.72
N SER A 1014 7.23 -6.78 -20.31
CA SER A 1014 6.89 -5.44 -19.81
C SER A 1014 6.87 -4.43 -20.95
N SER A 1015 5.94 -3.46 -20.91
CA SER A 1015 5.73 -2.40 -21.92
C SER A 1015 7.05 -1.68 -22.25
N SER A 1016 7.67 -2.00 -23.38
CA SER A 1016 8.98 -1.51 -23.90
C SER A 1016 10.00 -1.12 -22.82
N GLY A 1017 10.08 -1.90 -21.74
CA GLY A 1017 10.88 -1.61 -20.57
C GLY A 1017 12.37 -1.89 -20.77
N ARG A 1018 13.18 -1.48 -19.79
CA ARG A 1018 14.61 -1.78 -19.74
C ARG A 1018 15.01 -2.31 -18.38
N ALA A 1019 15.67 -3.47 -18.35
CA ALA A 1019 16.16 -4.06 -17.13
C ALA A 1019 17.68 -3.85 -16.98
N LEU A 1020 18.09 -3.31 -15.83
CA LEU A 1020 19.47 -3.33 -15.35
C LEU A 1020 19.71 -4.66 -14.67
N ILE A 1021 20.56 -5.49 -15.27
CA ILE A 1021 21.04 -6.72 -14.65
C ILE A 1021 22.37 -6.43 -14.00
N SER A 1022 22.54 -6.90 -12.78
CA SER A 1022 23.80 -6.83 -12.03
C SER A 1022 24.06 -8.17 -11.34
N ILE A 1023 25.27 -8.67 -11.49
CA ILE A 1023 25.77 -9.86 -10.80
C ILE A 1023 26.68 -9.36 -9.70
N GLU A 1024 26.36 -9.71 -8.46
CA GLU A 1024 26.94 -9.10 -7.26
C GLU A 1024 27.41 -10.19 -6.30
N ASN A 1025 28.45 -9.88 -5.53
CA ASN A 1025 28.85 -10.69 -4.38
C ASN A 1025 28.74 -9.84 -3.10
N GLY A 1026 29.14 -10.38 -1.95
CA GLY A 1026 29.05 -9.67 -0.66
C GLY A 1026 29.90 -8.40 -0.53
N SER A 1027 30.67 -8.00 -1.55
CA SER A 1027 31.55 -6.81 -1.51
C SER A 1027 31.54 -5.94 -2.77
N SER A 1028 31.22 -6.50 -3.95
CA SER A 1028 31.42 -5.83 -5.23
C SER A 1028 30.40 -6.27 -6.29
N ILE A 1029 30.24 -5.44 -7.32
CA ILE A 1029 29.49 -5.76 -8.54
C ILE A 1029 30.47 -6.39 -9.53
N ILE A 1030 30.24 -7.65 -9.89
CA ILE A 1030 31.08 -8.45 -10.80
C ILE A 1030 30.75 -8.09 -12.25
N TRP A 1031 29.47 -7.99 -12.57
CA TRP A 1031 28.99 -7.71 -13.92
C TRP A 1031 27.75 -6.82 -13.90
N LYS A 1032 27.55 -6.04 -14.95
CA LYS A 1032 26.36 -5.19 -15.14
C LYS A 1032 26.03 -5.03 -16.61
N GLU A 1033 24.74 -5.00 -16.94
CA GLU A 1033 24.29 -4.84 -18.32
C GLU A 1033 22.85 -4.30 -18.40
N TRP A 1034 22.57 -3.52 -19.44
CA TRP A 1034 21.21 -3.13 -19.78
C TRP A 1034 20.63 -4.05 -20.85
N ILE A 1035 19.44 -4.56 -20.62
CA ILE A 1035 18.67 -5.30 -21.62
C ILE A 1035 17.31 -4.65 -21.85
N LYS A 1036 16.77 -4.75 -23.06
CA LYS A 1036 15.40 -4.34 -23.36
C LYS A 1036 14.47 -5.51 -23.12
N THR A 1037 13.32 -5.26 -22.49
CA THR A 1037 12.27 -6.27 -22.33
C THR A 1037 11.32 -6.23 -23.53
N SER A 1038 10.72 -7.38 -23.83
CA SER A 1038 9.66 -7.49 -24.84
C SER A 1038 8.28 -7.18 -24.23
N GLU A 1039 7.39 -6.64 -25.06
CA GLU A 1039 5.99 -6.37 -24.72
C GLU A 1039 5.13 -7.64 -24.82
N THR A 1040 5.52 -8.56 -25.70
CA THR A 1040 4.69 -9.70 -26.10
C THR A 1040 5.06 -11.00 -25.40
N GLU A 1041 6.34 -11.18 -25.06
CA GLU A 1041 6.90 -12.42 -24.53
C GLU A 1041 7.96 -12.17 -23.43
N ASP A 1042 8.19 -13.18 -22.60
CA ASP A 1042 9.21 -13.11 -21.55
C ASP A 1042 10.61 -12.98 -22.18
N THR A 1043 11.48 -12.23 -21.52
CA THR A 1043 12.85 -11.95 -22.00
C THR A 1043 13.84 -12.93 -21.38
N GLU A 1044 14.50 -13.73 -22.21
CA GLU A 1044 15.59 -14.60 -21.78
C GLU A 1044 16.93 -13.85 -21.79
N TYR A 1045 17.65 -13.88 -20.66
CA TYR A 1045 19.02 -13.42 -20.54
C TYR A 1045 19.96 -14.58 -20.21
N ARG A 1046 21.04 -14.74 -20.98
CA ARG A 1046 21.98 -15.86 -20.83
C ARG A 1046 23.38 -15.37 -20.54
N PHE A 1047 24.02 -15.93 -19.52
CA PHE A 1047 25.41 -15.62 -19.18
C PHE A 1047 26.17 -16.85 -18.69
N LYS A 1048 27.50 -16.84 -18.78
CA LYS A 1048 28.36 -17.94 -18.31
C LYS A 1048 28.76 -17.74 -16.85
N ILE A 1049 28.72 -18.82 -16.08
CA ILE A 1049 29.20 -18.84 -14.69
C ILE A 1049 30.73 -18.82 -14.68
N THR A 1050 31.31 -17.82 -14.02
CA THR A 1050 32.77 -17.64 -13.89
C THR A 1050 33.26 -18.04 -12.51
N GLU A 1051 34.58 -18.17 -12.35
CA GLU A 1051 35.19 -18.53 -11.06
C GLU A 1051 34.99 -17.45 -9.98
N GLU A 1052 34.89 -16.17 -10.38
CA GLU A 1052 34.65 -15.03 -9.48
C GLU A 1052 33.28 -15.06 -8.79
N MET A 1053 32.35 -15.87 -9.30
CA MET A 1053 31.00 -16.05 -8.75
C MET A 1053 30.94 -17.08 -7.61
N ASN A 1054 32.05 -17.74 -7.27
CA ASN A 1054 32.11 -18.70 -6.17
C ASN A 1054 32.17 -18.02 -4.78
N PRO A 1055 31.62 -18.64 -3.71
CA PRO A 1055 30.87 -19.90 -3.71
C PRO A 1055 29.37 -19.71 -4.01
N ASN A 1056 28.90 -18.46 -4.03
CA ASN A 1056 27.57 -18.03 -4.38
C ASN A 1056 27.61 -16.56 -4.81
N PHE A 1057 26.57 -16.13 -5.53
CA PHE A 1057 26.41 -14.74 -5.97
C PHE A 1057 24.95 -14.32 -5.95
N TYR A 1058 24.71 -13.03 -6.09
CA TYR A 1058 23.38 -12.45 -6.19
C TYR A 1058 23.15 -11.91 -7.58
N LEU A 1059 22.07 -12.35 -8.21
CA LEU A 1059 21.54 -11.74 -9.41
C LEU A 1059 20.52 -10.68 -8.99
N PHE A 1060 20.83 -9.40 -9.26
CA PHE A 1060 19.96 -8.28 -8.96
C PHE A 1060 19.47 -7.66 -10.26
N ILE A 1061 18.15 -7.58 -10.43
CA ILE A 1061 17.53 -7.00 -11.63
C ILE A 1061 16.66 -5.81 -11.24
N THR A 1062 16.85 -4.67 -11.90
CA THR A 1062 15.96 -3.49 -11.79
C THR A 1062 15.29 -3.24 -13.13
N LEU A 1063 13.99 -3.46 -13.23
CA LEU A 1063 13.19 -3.19 -14.43
C LEU A 1063 12.61 -1.78 -14.37
N LEU A 1064 12.88 -0.98 -15.40
CA LEU A 1064 12.34 0.36 -15.60
C LEU A 1064 11.30 0.33 -16.73
N GLN A 1065 10.16 0.98 -16.50
CA GLN A 1065 9.13 1.21 -17.50
C GLN A 1065 9.17 2.68 -17.97
N PRO A 1066 8.93 2.96 -19.25
CA PRO A 1066 8.83 4.34 -19.75
C PRO A 1066 7.68 5.09 -19.05
N HIS A 1067 7.91 6.30 -18.52
CA HIS A 1067 6.83 7.09 -17.91
C HIS A 1067 5.74 7.50 -18.92
N ALA A 1068 6.06 7.57 -20.21
CA ALA A 1068 5.11 8.00 -21.25
C ALA A 1068 4.01 6.96 -21.57
N GLN A 1069 4.05 5.75 -21.00
CA GLN A 1069 3.12 4.67 -21.30
C GLN A 1069 1.89 4.68 -20.37
N THR A 1070 0.73 4.28 -20.90
CA THR A 1070 -0.55 4.20 -20.16
C THR A 1070 -1.15 2.78 -20.23
N GLU A 1071 -0.35 1.76 -20.56
CA GLU A 1071 -0.85 0.42 -20.86
C GLU A 1071 -1.14 -0.40 -19.59
N ASN A 1072 -0.49 -0.09 -18.48
CA ASN A 1072 -0.66 -0.79 -17.21
C ASN A 1072 -0.44 0.13 -16.00
N ASP A 1073 -0.93 -0.30 -14.83
CA ASP A 1073 -0.82 0.41 -13.55
C ASP A 1073 0.39 -0.04 -12.70
N LEU A 1074 1.32 -0.82 -13.26
CA LEU A 1074 2.51 -1.29 -12.54
C LEU A 1074 3.45 -0.11 -12.25
N PRO A 1075 4.21 -0.14 -11.14
CA PRO A 1075 5.19 0.89 -10.84
C PRO A 1075 6.25 1.04 -11.94
N ILE A 1076 6.70 2.29 -12.13
CA ILE A 1076 7.74 2.66 -13.09
C ILE A 1076 9.05 1.90 -12.84
N ARG A 1077 9.31 1.49 -11.60
CA ARG A 1077 10.47 0.68 -11.23
C ARG A 1077 10.04 -0.57 -10.45
N LEU A 1078 10.47 -1.73 -10.92
CA LEU A 1078 10.42 -3.01 -10.22
C LEU A 1078 11.84 -3.50 -9.96
N TYR A 1079 12.08 -4.27 -8.90
CA TYR A 1079 13.38 -4.88 -8.65
C TYR A 1079 13.27 -6.25 -7.98
N GLY A 1080 14.23 -7.12 -8.25
CA GLY A 1080 14.28 -8.46 -7.69
C GLY A 1080 15.71 -8.90 -7.41
N VAL A 1081 15.88 -9.79 -6.43
CA VAL A 1081 17.17 -10.40 -6.09
C VAL A 1081 17.01 -11.91 -5.97
N ARG A 1082 17.98 -12.66 -6.51
CA ARG A 1082 18.06 -14.12 -6.35
C ARG A 1082 19.48 -14.54 -5.99
N ASN A 1083 19.62 -15.34 -4.93
CA ASN A 1083 20.86 -16.03 -4.61
C ASN A 1083 21.05 -17.23 -5.55
N ILE A 1084 22.26 -17.44 -6.05
CA ILE A 1084 22.66 -18.54 -6.93
C ILE A 1084 23.95 -19.17 -6.40
#